data_AF-A0AA90GC60-F1
#
_entry.id   AF-A0AA90GC60-F1
#
_cell.length_a   1.000
_cell.length_b   1.000
_cell.length_c   1.000
_cell.angle_alpha   90.00
_cell.angle_beta   90.00
_cell.angle_gamma   90.00
#
_symmetry.space_group_name_H-M   'P 1'
#
loop_
_entity.id
_entity.type
_entity.pdbx_description
1 polymer ?
#
loop_
_entity_poly.entity_id
_entity_poly.type
_entity_poly.pdbx_seq_one_letter_code
_entity_poly.pdbx_strand_id
1 'polypeptide(L)'
;MSEVPAWLQPFFSVDNKIDPEKVIAGKYPQPHQRLLEPLLESACAGKWPLLLPYSRPPELCFYAAAEDGRALEELRQVLSAFLGTAGTAPGYGLISTPSNEGQSALLARSPAGLLRIDLLDGVGEQQKHRIFTVLANVLQLYRQRPALMSLAKRPIGRVLRDFMLAYRLHDGENAWRFYGELKNSGGFSPPNLLSLELQALASADRWQDIINHPRLPSLLGGRIPLRLVRVMLRALGHLGLNRLLITDVIAGESRVELADLCFPLNPLFMSVPLFEVHESFKQDWQLWIAGAAVLGNVQIQQHAPVFVDSDWLSKLLHWAGSVQVVEPEVDIQTVVGESKGQREGPGAVQALLQRSLDVSLGELQQLWKQLQAMPVSWFEPLQSFPMMTAIWQDMQKRFSKEQLGGWDSWFQRLDDAESLDGGLEREAQEYCENWTVESFSAEKLLHCIQAGSPAGQAVLRNTLPLLLDWLEERDLTCRGILWLELLELLALDSIVNPALLSLAAQLTQLMLAQPFTVDEYTRLIDAILMLWEVNKGPEAYSKMLESVDVLLDAPCPVEPLRRQVWQALQDFASKHWRQIKDPAVRQLTFVLMREILEVGESTPDFTDNKDSNSDTDSAIRSVPDLQGKLLAIYTLTEGAARRARDVLEIIFKGLKVEINSDHSSTPALCHLAKTADYFVFSSRSSKHQAFYPVISVRKDIIYPHGKGASSIIREFIEGVGRKSI
;
A
#
# COMPACT_ATOMS: atom_id res chain seq x y z
N MET A 1 37.94 26.98 23.85
CA MET A 1 37.24 28.26 23.96
C MET A 1 36.11 28.22 22.95
N SER A 2 34.85 28.16 23.40
CA SER A 2 33.69 28.11 22.50
C SER A 2 33.44 29.52 21.98
N GLU A 3 33.81 29.83 20.75
CA GLU A 3 33.42 31.10 20.13
C GLU A 3 31.92 31.11 19.84
N VAL A 4 31.28 32.28 19.93
CA VAL A 4 29.87 32.46 19.55
C VAL A 4 29.77 32.23 18.04
N PRO A 5 28.94 31.29 17.55
CA PRO A 5 28.82 31.05 16.12
C PRO A 5 28.39 32.30 15.35
N ALA A 6 28.99 32.54 14.18
CA ALA A 6 28.70 33.72 13.35
C ALA A 6 27.20 33.91 13.03
N TRP A 7 26.46 32.81 12.89
CA TRP A 7 25.02 32.86 12.61
C TRP A 7 24.17 33.37 13.79
N LEU A 8 24.67 33.32 15.02
CA LEU A 8 23.97 33.73 16.23
C LEU A 8 24.24 35.20 16.59
N GLN A 9 25.31 35.80 16.05
CA GLN A 9 25.68 37.19 16.28
C GLN A 9 24.58 38.21 15.90
N PRO A 10 23.84 38.06 14.77
CA PRO A 10 22.75 38.98 14.43
C PRO A 10 21.67 39.06 15.52
N PHE A 11 21.39 37.97 16.23
CA PHE A 11 20.40 37.94 17.31
C PHE A 11 20.79 38.78 18.53
N PHE A 12 22.09 38.90 18.82
CA PHE A 12 22.60 39.64 19.97
C PHE A 12 23.11 41.06 19.64
N SER A 13 23.27 41.40 18.36
CA SER A 13 24.00 42.62 17.94
C SER A 13 23.16 43.91 17.86
N VAL A 14 21.87 43.83 17.49
CA VAL A 14 21.10 45.04 17.13
C VAL A 14 20.26 45.60 18.30
N ASP A 15 19.59 44.74 19.07
CA ASP A 15 18.60 45.19 20.07
C ASP A 15 18.67 44.46 21.43
N ASN A 16 19.59 43.50 21.60
CA ASN A 16 19.70 42.70 22.81
C ASN A 16 20.84 43.21 23.72
N LYS A 17 20.54 43.52 24.98
CA LYS A 17 21.58 43.95 25.96
C LYS A 17 22.44 42.79 26.51
N ILE A 18 22.11 41.56 26.16
CA ILE A 18 22.87 40.38 26.57
C ILE A 18 24.06 40.25 25.63
N ASP A 19 25.26 40.34 26.21
CA ASP A 19 26.52 40.18 25.49
C ASP A 19 26.96 38.70 25.58
N PRO A 20 26.83 37.93 24.49
CA PRO A 20 27.07 36.50 24.52
C PRO A 20 28.53 36.16 24.79
N GLU A 21 29.48 37.01 24.37
CA GLU A 21 30.91 36.79 24.62
C GLU A 21 31.23 36.96 26.11
N LYS A 22 30.62 37.95 26.78
CA LYS A 22 30.77 38.12 28.23
C LYS A 22 30.16 36.98 29.03
N VAL A 23 29.01 36.42 28.61
CA VAL A 23 28.39 35.26 29.28
C VAL A 23 29.30 34.03 29.15
N ILE A 24 29.80 33.71 27.95
CA ILE A 24 30.68 32.55 27.74
C ILE A 24 32.03 32.74 28.45
N ALA A 25 32.53 33.97 28.53
CA ALA A 25 33.76 34.28 29.25
C ALA A 25 33.59 34.34 30.79
N GLY A 26 32.38 34.09 31.32
CA GLY A 26 32.13 34.10 32.76
C GLY A 26 32.15 35.47 33.42
N LYS A 27 31.92 36.55 32.65
CA LYS A 27 32.14 37.95 33.08
C LYS A 27 30.88 38.65 33.60
N TYR A 28 29.72 37.99 33.64
CA TYR A 28 28.53 38.57 34.27
C TYR A 28 28.54 38.41 35.80
N PRO A 29 27.95 39.35 36.55
CA PRO A 29 27.81 39.22 38.00
C PRO A 29 26.85 38.07 38.36
N GLN A 30 27.18 37.33 39.42
CA GLN A 30 26.27 36.35 40.01
C GLN A 30 25.06 37.07 40.63
N PRO A 31 23.82 36.57 40.50
CA PRO A 31 23.43 35.24 39.99
C PRO A 31 23.16 35.17 38.46
N HIS A 32 23.22 36.29 37.73
CA HIS A 32 22.84 36.36 36.31
C HIS A 32 23.69 35.46 35.41
N GLN A 33 24.99 35.35 35.70
CA GLN A 33 25.89 34.46 35.00
C GLN A 33 25.38 33.01 34.99
N ARG A 34 25.01 32.47 36.17
CA ARG A 34 24.48 31.10 36.30
C ARG A 34 23.17 30.86 35.55
N LEU A 35 22.39 31.91 35.30
CA LEU A 35 21.09 31.82 34.62
C LEU A 35 21.24 31.89 33.10
N LEU A 36 22.19 32.67 32.60
CA LEU A 36 22.38 32.89 31.16
C LEU A 36 23.25 31.82 30.51
N GLU A 37 24.27 31.33 31.23
CA GLU A 37 25.26 30.38 30.72
C GLU A 37 24.64 29.11 30.11
N PRO A 38 23.69 28.39 30.77
CA PRO A 38 23.11 27.18 30.19
C PRO A 38 22.32 27.42 28.89
N LEU A 39 21.67 28.58 28.77
CA LEU A 39 20.87 28.95 27.61
C LEU A 39 21.77 29.23 26.40
N LEU A 40 22.85 30.00 26.61
CA LEU A 40 23.77 30.39 25.55
C LEU A 40 24.71 29.24 25.13
N GLU A 41 25.21 28.46 26.07
CA GLU A 41 25.98 27.25 25.75
C GLU A 41 25.17 26.29 24.86
N SER A 42 23.84 26.26 25.02
CA SER A 42 22.99 25.44 24.17
C SER A 42 22.87 25.91 22.75
N ALA A 43 22.74 27.22 22.55
CA ALA A 43 22.76 27.76 21.20
C ALA A 43 24.13 27.64 20.54
N CYS A 44 25.22 27.83 21.30
CA CYS A 44 26.58 27.73 20.77
C CYS A 44 26.96 26.30 20.36
N ALA A 45 26.45 25.29 21.08
CA ALA A 45 26.64 23.88 20.72
C ALA A 45 25.89 23.47 19.44
N GLY A 46 24.97 24.31 18.92
CA GLY A 46 24.22 24.03 17.69
C GLY A 46 23.29 22.83 17.78
N LYS A 47 22.84 22.46 18.98
CA LYS A 47 21.95 21.32 19.22
C LYS A 47 20.55 21.79 19.60
N TRP A 48 19.54 21.13 19.05
CA TRP A 48 18.13 21.39 19.34
C TRP A 48 17.72 20.83 20.70
N PRO A 49 16.68 21.40 21.36
CA PRO A 49 16.03 22.68 21.04
C PRO A 49 16.88 23.90 21.46
N LEU A 50 16.57 25.07 20.91
CA LEU A 50 17.19 26.35 21.26
C LEU A 50 16.25 27.14 22.16
N LEU A 51 16.76 27.68 23.27
CA LEU A 51 16.06 28.66 24.12
C LEU A 51 16.99 29.84 24.36
N LEU A 52 16.62 31.01 23.84
CA LEU A 52 17.48 32.18 23.82
C LEU A 52 16.84 33.36 24.55
N PRO A 53 17.55 33.99 25.50
CA PRO A 53 17.06 35.16 26.20
C PRO A 53 17.23 36.42 25.33
N TYR A 54 16.22 37.28 25.37
CA TYR A 54 16.22 38.58 24.73
C TYR A 54 15.86 39.66 25.73
N SER A 55 16.73 40.64 25.92
CA SER A 55 16.52 41.74 26.86
C SER A 55 16.68 43.10 26.20
N ARG A 56 15.57 43.85 26.15
CA ARG A 56 15.49 45.24 25.72
C ARG A 56 14.63 46.01 26.73
N PRO A 57 15.20 46.56 27.81
CA PRO A 57 14.44 47.18 28.90
C PRO A 57 13.37 48.15 28.41
N PRO A 58 12.12 48.03 28.89
CA PRO A 58 11.68 47.18 30.01
C PRO A 58 11.40 45.69 29.64
N GLU A 59 11.49 45.32 28.37
CA GLU A 59 11.14 44.01 27.84
C GLU A 59 12.21 42.96 28.13
N LEU A 60 11.77 41.83 28.71
CA LEU A 60 12.53 40.59 28.81
C LEU A 60 11.63 39.49 28.26
N CYS A 61 12.09 38.77 27.25
CA CYS A 61 11.38 37.64 26.69
C CYS A 61 12.37 36.54 26.28
N PHE A 62 11.84 35.37 25.94
CA PHE A 62 12.65 34.26 25.44
C PHE A 62 12.11 33.77 24.11
N TYR A 63 13.03 33.39 23.23
CA TYR A 63 12.71 32.77 21.95
C TYR A 63 13.06 31.29 22.02
N ALA A 64 12.11 30.44 21.66
CA ALA A 64 12.30 29.01 21.52
C ALA A 64 12.26 28.58 20.05
N ALA A 65 13.16 27.69 19.65
CA ALA A 65 13.21 27.12 18.32
C ALA A 65 13.53 25.63 18.36
N ALA A 66 13.05 24.88 17.37
CA ALA A 66 13.24 23.44 17.24
C ALA A 66 13.57 23.06 15.80
N GLU A 67 13.94 21.80 15.57
CA GLU A 67 14.39 21.30 14.27
C GLU A 67 13.29 21.30 13.21
N ASP A 68 12.07 20.92 13.61
CA ASP A 68 10.91 20.84 12.75
C ASP A 68 9.62 21.27 13.49
N GLY A 69 8.51 21.35 12.75
CA GLY A 69 7.23 21.80 13.31
C GLY A 69 6.65 20.89 14.39
N ARG A 70 6.91 19.57 14.31
CA ARG A 70 6.44 18.62 15.32
C ARG A 70 7.22 18.81 16.62
N ALA A 71 8.54 18.88 16.54
CA ALA A 71 9.42 19.15 17.67
C ALA A 71 9.14 20.52 18.30
N LEU A 72 8.75 21.51 17.50
CA LEU A 72 8.35 22.84 17.98
C LEU A 72 7.04 22.78 18.79
N GLU A 73 6.06 22.01 18.34
CA GLU A 73 4.80 21.82 19.07
C GLU A 73 5.01 21.00 20.36
N GLU A 74 5.82 19.94 20.31
CA GLU A 74 6.23 19.18 21.49
C GLU A 74 6.92 20.11 22.51
N LEU A 75 7.84 20.96 22.04
CA LEU A 75 8.52 21.95 22.89
C LEU A 75 7.54 22.95 23.49
N ARG A 76 6.54 23.44 22.72
CA ARG A 76 5.49 24.34 23.22
C ARG A 76 4.72 23.71 24.38
N GLN A 77 4.31 22.45 24.23
CA GLN A 77 3.55 21.72 25.26
C GLN A 77 4.39 21.51 26.52
N VAL A 78 5.65 21.10 26.37
CA VAL A 78 6.56 20.91 27.50
C VAL A 78 6.80 22.24 28.23
N LEU A 79 7.12 23.31 27.51
CA LEU A 79 7.31 24.63 28.11
C LEU A 79 6.05 25.08 28.87
N SER A 80 4.86 24.86 28.29
CA SER A 80 3.59 25.26 28.90
C SER A 80 3.31 24.50 30.19
N ALA A 81 3.66 23.21 30.23
CA ALA A 81 3.50 22.38 31.42
C ALA A 81 4.48 22.77 32.54
N PHE A 82 5.73 23.12 32.21
CA PHE A 82 6.77 23.43 33.18
C PHE A 82 6.71 24.86 33.72
N LEU A 83 6.37 25.85 32.88
CA LEU A 83 6.30 27.26 33.28
C LEU A 83 4.92 27.65 33.85
N GLY A 84 3.85 27.01 33.38
CA GLY A 84 2.47 27.32 33.77
C GLY A 84 2.06 28.76 33.42
N THR A 85 1.04 29.28 34.11
CA THR A 85 0.46 30.62 33.86
C THR A 85 0.79 31.67 34.93
N ALA A 86 1.63 31.32 35.93
CA ALA A 86 1.87 32.17 37.10
C ALA A 86 2.90 33.30 36.89
N GLY A 87 3.65 33.28 35.78
CA GLY A 87 4.69 34.30 35.50
C GLY A 87 5.01 34.51 34.02
N THR A 88 4.33 33.79 33.12
CA THR A 88 4.47 33.90 31.66
C THR A 88 3.10 33.97 31.01
N ALA A 89 3.00 34.66 29.87
CA ALA A 89 1.77 34.72 29.10
C ALA A 89 1.36 33.32 28.57
N PRO A 90 0.06 32.99 28.53
CA PRO A 90 -0.42 31.71 28.00
C PRO A 90 -0.24 31.62 26.48
N GLY A 91 -0.01 30.41 25.96
CA GLY A 91 -0.17 30.09 24.54
C GLY A 91 0.98 30.44 23.60
N TYR A 92 2.17 30.81 24.11
CA TYR A 92 3.43 31.14 23.40
C TYR A 92 3.27 31.36 21.88
N GLY A 93 3.13 32.62 21.48
CA GLY A 93 2.85 32.98 20.09
C GLY A 93 3.89 32.44 19.10
N LEU A 94 3.42 31.88 17.99
CA LEU A 94 4.25 31.43 16.88
C LEU A 94 4.59 32.61 15.97
N ILE A 95 5.88 32.90 15.81
CA ILE A 95 6.41 33.89 14.88
C ILE A 95 6.87 33.15 13.63
N SER A 96 6.21 33.42 12.50
CA SER A 96 6.55 32.88 11.17
C SER A 96 7.13 33.94 10.23
N THR A 97 7.03 35.22 10.59
CA THR A 97 7.58 36.35 9.82
C THR A 97 8.59 37.11 10.69
N PRO A 98 9.82 37.33 10.23
CA PRO A 98 10.83 38.03 11.01
C PRO A 98 10.48 39.52 11.11
N SER A 99 10.51 40.06 12.33
CA SER A 99 10.39 41.49 12.59
C SER A 99 11.75 42.20 12.68
N ASN A 100 12.84 41.45 12.89
CA ASN A 100 14.21 41.97 12.94
C ASN A 100 15.24 40.95 12.41
N GLU A 101 16.47 41.40 12.21
CA GLU A 101 17.58 40.56 11.69
C GLU A 101 17.89 39.37 12.61
N GLY A 102 17.71 39.53 13.93
CA GLY A 102 17.88 38.45 14.90
C GLY A 102 16.87 37.32 14.75
N GLN A 103 15.58 37.64 14.59
CA GLN A 103 14.54 36.67 14.29
C GLN A 103 14.74 36.05 12.92
N SER A 104 15.21 36.83 11.93
CA SER A 104 15.55 36.30 10.60
C SER A 104 16.65 35.24 10.69
N ALA A 105 17.69 35.47 11.51
CA ALA A 105 18.76 34.49 11.72
C ALA A 105 18.27 33.19 12.40
N LEU A 106 17.33 33.30 13.34
CA LEU A 106 16.72 32.13 13.99
C LEU A 106 15.75 31.39 13.07
N LEU A 107 14.92 32.10 12.30
CA LEU A 107 13.99 31.50 11.34
C LEU A 107 14.70 30.81 10.17
N ALA A 108 15.86 31.31 9.76
CA ALA A 108 16.71 30.63 8.77
C ALA A 108 17.17 29.23 9.25
N ARG A 109 17.25 29.00 10.56
CA ARG A 109 17.58 27.70 11.17
C ARG A 109 16.34 26.88 11.54
N SER A 110 15.24 27.53 11.91
CA SER A 110 13.96 26.92 12.28
C SER A 110 12.85 27.46 11.36
N PRO A 111 12.74 26.96 10.11
CA PRO A 111 11.76 27.46 9.15
C PRO A 111 10.31 27.16 9.56
N ALA A 112 10.10 26.24 10.50
CA ALA A 112 8.80 25.93 11.08
C ALA A 112 8.23 27.04 11.99
N GLY A 113 9.06 28.02 12.37
CA GLY A 113 8.68 29.17 13.18
C GLY A 113 9.44 29.24 14.51
N LEU A 114 9.20 30.32 15.27
CA LEU A 114 9.76 30.57 16.60
C LEU A 114 8.64 30.74 17.62
N LEU A 115 8.80 30.20 18.83
CA LEU A 115 7.90 30.50 19.94
C LEU A 115 8.45 31.67 20.73
N ARG A 116 7.58 32.63 21.06
CA ARG A 116 7.91 33.74 21.94
C ARG A 116 7.29 33.54 23.32
N ILE A 117 8.12 33.62 24.35
CA ILE A 117 7.75 33.46 25.75
C ILE A 117 7.90 34.82 26.42
N ASP A 118 6.77 35.47 26.64
CA ASP A 118 6.71 36.77 27.32
C ASP A 118 6.50 36.58 28.83
N LEU A 119 7.26 37.33 29.62
CA LEU A 119 7.00 37.45 31.06
C LEU A 119 5.82 38.40 31.30
N LEU A 120 5.02 38.13 32.33
CA LEU A 120 3.96 39.05 32.75
C LEU A 120 4.54 40.34 33.37
N ASP A 121 3.78 41.42 33.32
CA ASP A 121 4.18 42.69 33.94
C ASP A 121 4.26 42.55 35.47
N GLY A 122 5.32 43.10 36.08
CA GLY A 122 5.50 43.10 37.54
C GLY A 122 6.09 41.82 38.14
N VAL A 123 6.60 40.90 37.32
CA VAL A 123 7.28 39.68 37.79
C VAL A 123 8.50 40.04 38.65
N GLY A 124 8.50 39.57 39.91
CA GLY A 124 9.57 39.81 40.87
C GLY A 124 10.84 39.01 40.56
N GLU A 125 11.98 39.41 41.14
CA GLU A 125 13.28 38.77 40.90
C GLU A 125 13.30 37.26 41.22
N GLN A 126 12.57 36.82 42.24
CA GLN A 126 12.46 35.38 42.58
C GLN A 126 11.76 34.57 41.48
N GLN A 127 10.73 35.14 40.84
CA GLN A 127 10.00 34.48 39.76
C GLN A 127 10.82 34.47 38.47
N LYS A 128 11.56 35.54 38.17
CA LYS A 128 12.53 35.54 37.05
C LYS A 128 13.57 34.43 37.26
N HIS A 129 14.14 34.33 38.44
CA HIS A 129 15.11 33.28 38.77
C HIS A 129 14.53 31.87 38.55
N ARG A 130 13.28 31.64 38.96
CA ARG A 130 12.55 30.38 38.72
C ARG A 130 12.40 30.10 37.22
N ILE A 131 11.97 31.08 36.42
CA ILE A 131 11.75 30.92 34.98
C ILE A 131 13.06 30.54 34.28
N PHE A 132 14.15 31.26 34.54
CA PHE A 132 15.47 30.91 33.98
C PHE A 132 15.91 29.50 34.38
N THR A 133 15.73 29.13 35.65
CA THR A 133 16.07 27.77 36.14
C THR A 133 15.24 26.70 35.44
N VAL A 134 13.94 26.93 35.25
CA VAL A 134 13.05 26.00 34.55
C VAL A 134 13.46 25.84 33.08
N LEU A 135 13.75 26.94 32.38
CA LEU A 135 14.20 26.90 30.98
C LEU A 135 15.52 26.13 30.83
N ALA A 136 16.47 26.35 31.73
CA ALA A 136 17.73 25.60 31.77
C ALA A 136 17.51 24.11 32.05
N ASN A 137 16.62 23.77 32.98
CA ASN A 137 16.25 22.37 33.27
C ASN A 137 15.59 21.68 32.07
N VAL A 138 14.72 22.38 31.33
CA VAL A 138 14.10 21.85 30.10
C VAL A 138 15.19 21.53 29.07
N LEU A 139 16.13 22.44 28.82
CA LEU A 139 17.26 22.17 27.91
C LEU A 139 18.08 20.95 28.36
N GLN A 140 18.37 20.86 29.66
CA GLN A 140 19.13 19.75 30.22
C GLN A 140 18.40 18.40 30.03
N LEU A 141 17.09 18.37 30.29
CA LEU A 141 16.27 17.17 30.10
C LEU A 141 16.20 16.76 28.62
N TYR A 142 16.08 17.70 27.69
CA TYR A 142 16.13 17.41 26.26
C TYR A 142 17.49 16.86 25.80
N ARG A 143 18.59 17.26 26.45
CA ARG A 143 19.94 16.73 26.18
C ARG A 143 20.20 15.37 26.81
N GLN A 144 19.60 15.12 27.97
CA GLN A 144 19.64 13.83 28.64
C GLN A 144 18.62 12.86 28.07
N ARG A 145 17.66 13.34 27.26
CA ARG A 145 16.77 12.51 26.46
C ARG A 145 17.68 11.53 25.70
N PRO A 146 17.58 10.22 25.97
CA PRO A 146 18.23 9.24 25.13
C PRO A 146 17.86 9.58 23.69
N ALA A 147 18.81 9.49 22.76
CA ALA A 147 18.49 9.56 21.36
C ALA A 147 17.54 8.39 21.07
N LEU A 148 16.24 8.63 21.25
CA LEU A 148 15.17 7.84 20.68
C LEU A 148 15.13 8.23 19.20
N MET A 149 16.27 8.15 18.51
CA MET A 149 16.21 7.63 17.16
C MET A 149 15.60 6.26 17.36
N SER A 150 14.30 6.17 17.15
CA SER A 150 13.60 4.91 17.00
C SER A 150 14.15 4.25 15.72
N LEU A 151 15.40 3.79 15.81
CA LEU A 151 15.96 2.65 15.13
C LEU A 151 15.48 1.36 15.80
N ALA A 152 14.40 1.41 16.58
CA ALA A 152 13.57 0.23 16.77
C ALA A 152 13.06 -0.12 15.37
N LYS A 153 13.77 -1.07 14.71
CA LYS A 153 13.31 -1.70 13.48
C LYS A 153 11.83 -2.02 13.68
N ARG A 154 10.97 -1.53 12.78
CA ARG A 154 9.55 -1.83 12.86
C ARG A 154 9.40 -3.37 12.85
N PRO A 155 8.46 -3.93 13.63
CA PRO A 155 8.21 -5.36 13.59
C PRO A 155 7.98 -5.83 12.16
N ILE A 156 8.60 -6.95 11.76
CA ILE A 156 8.55 -7.47 10.38
C ILE A 156 7.11 -7.59 9.88
N GLY A 157 6.19 -8.11 10.72
CA GLY A 157 4.77 -8.24 10.37
C GLY A 157 4.10 -6.91 9.99
N ARG A 158 4.53 -5.79 10.60
CA ARG A 158 3.99 -4.45 10.26
C ARG A 158 4.53 -3.92 8.94
N VAL A 159 5.83 -4.08 8.70
CA VAL A 159 6.43 -3.68 7.42
C VAL A 159 5.84 -4.54 6.29
N LEU A 160 5.61 -5.82 6.56
CA LEU A 160 4.95 -6.72 5.63
C LEU A 160 3.49 -6.33 5.37
N ARG A 161 2.73 -5.95 6.40
CA ARG A 161 1.37 -5.40 6.24
C ARG A 161 1.37 -4.21 5.28
N ASP A 162 2.25 -3.24 5.54
CA ASP A 162 2.33 -2.02 4.74
C ASP A 162 2.79 -2.31 3.31
N PHE A 163 3.73 -3.25 3.13
CA PHE A 163 4.13 -3.75 1.83
C PHE A 163 2.96 -4.37 1.08
N MET A 164 2.20 -5.28 1.71
CA MET A 164 1.05 -5.94 1.08
C MET A 164 -0.06 -4.94 0.75
N LEU A 165 -0.25 -3.94 1.61
CA LEU A 165 -1.21 -2.87 1.37
C LEU A 165 -0.77 -1.99 0.19
N ALA A 166 0.51 -1.61 0.11
CA ALA A 166 1.05 -0.89 -1.05
C ALA A 166 0.97 -1.74 -2.32
N TYR A 167 1.25 -3.05 -2.21
CA TYR A 167 1.13 -3.99 -3.33
C TYR A 167 -0.30 -4.04 -3.86
N ARG A 168 -1.27 -4.23 -2.97
CA ARG A 168 -2.69 -4.14 -3.33
C ARG A 168 -3.02 -2.76 -3.87
N LEU A 169 -2.61 -1.66 -3.26
CA LEU A 169 -2.99 -0.33 -3.74
C LEU A 169 -2.24 0.07 -5.03
N HIS A 170 -1.42 -0.81 -5.61
CA HIS A 170 -0.54 -0.54 -6.75
C HIS A 170 0.31 0.72 -6.52
N ASP A 171 0.74 0.93 -5.28
CA ASP A 171 1.60 2.02 -4.87
C ASP A 171 3.06 1.57 -4.96
N GLY A 172 3.61 1.63 -6.18
CA GLY A 172 4.96 1.17 -6.47
C GLY A 172 6.06 1.86 -5.66
N GLU A 173 5.91 3.15 -5.34
CA GLU A 173 6.89 3.92 -4.56
C GLU A 173 6.97 3.40 -3.13
N ASN A 174 5.82 3.30 -2.44
CA ASN A 174 5.78 2.78 -1.08
C ASN A 174 6.11 1.27 -1.04
N ALA A 175 5.66 0.48 -2.02
CA ALA A 175 6.01 -0.94 -2.11
C ALA A 175 7.53 -1.14 -2.21
N TRP A 176 8.22 -0.35 -3.04
CA TRP A 176 9.68 -0.41 -3.16
C TRP A 176 10.39 0.03 -1.87
N ARG A 177 9.88 1.08 -1.21
CA ARG A 177 10.39 1.55 0.08
C ARG A 177 10.27 0.46 1.15
N PHE A 178 9.11 -0.18 1.30
CA PHE A 178 8.89 -1.23 2.28
C PHE A 178 9.66 -2.51 1.94
N TYR A 179 9.81 -2.86 0.66
CA TYR A 179 10.73 -3.91 0.23
C TYR A 179 12.17 -3.64 0.71
N GLY A 180 12.66 -2.41 0.55
CA GLY A 180 13.96 -1.99 1.06
C GLY A 180 14.09 -2.17 2.58
N GLU A 181 13.04 -1.86 3.32
CA GLU A 181 12.98 -2.09 4.77
C GLU A 181 13.02 -3.59 5.13
N LEU A 182 12.21 -4.43 4.47
CA LEU A 182 12.18 -5.90 4.65
C LEU A 182 13.51 -6.57 4.29
N LYS A 183 14.19 -6.07 3.25
CA LYS A 183 15.51 -6.54 2.84
C LYS A 183 16.56 -6.26 3.91
N ASN A 184 16.48 -5.11 4.57
CA ASN A 184 17.42 -4.66 5.60
C ASN A 184 17.11 -5.21 7.00
N SER A 185 15.87 -5.64 7.26
CA SER A 185 15.49 -6.19 8.56
C SER A 185 16.14 -7.56 8.82
N GLY A 186 16.41 -8.33 7.76
CA GLY A 186 16.80 -9.75 7.84
C GLY A 186 15.56 -10.63 8.12
N GLY A 187 15.62 -11.92 7.76
CA GLY A 187 14.57 -12.90 8.08
C GLY A 187 13.77 -13.47 6.90
N PHE A 188 14.11 -13.10 5.67
CA PHE A 188 13.58 -13.72 4.45
C PHE A 188 14.68 -14.47 3.69
N SER A 189 14.32 -15.60 3.10
CA SER A 189 15.19 -16.34 2.19
C SER A 189 15.40 -15.55 0.88
N PRO A 190 16.51 -15.77 0.14
CA PRO A 190 16.70 -15.16 -1.18
C PRO A 190 15.53 -15.31 -2.16
N PRO A 191 14.84 -16.47 -2.30
CA PRO A 191 13.66 -16.56 -3.17
C PRO A 191 12.47 -15.75 -2.65
N ASN A 192 12.29 -15.62 -1.33
CA ASN A 192 11.21 -14.82 -0.77
C ASN A 192 11.46 -13.31 -0.97
N LEU A 193 12.72 -12.88 -0.85
CA LEU A 193 13.10 -11.50 -1.20
C LEU A 193 12.89 -11.22 -2.69
N LEU A 194 13.22 -12.16 -3.58
CA LEU A 194 12.93 -12.01 -5.01
C LEU A 194 11.43 -11.92 -5.27
N SER A 195 10.62 -12.71 -4.55
CA SER A 195 9.15 -12.63 -4.63
C SER A 195 8.60 -11.26 -4.24
N LEU A 196 9.11 -10.67 -3.15
CA LEU A 196 8.73 -9.32 -2.74
C LEU A 196 9.23 -8.26 -3.73
N GLU A 197 10.43 -8.43 -4.30
CA GLU A 197 11.00 -7.52 -5.30
C GLU A 197 10.16 -7.49 -6.59
N LEU A 198 9.76 -8.66 -7.11
CA LEU A 198 8.93 -8.74 -8.31
C LEU A 198 7.51 -8.22 -8.06
N GLN A 199 6.96 -8.41 -6.86
CA GLN A 199 5.70 -7.79 -6.46
C GLN A 199 5.81 -6.26 -6.44
N ALA A 200 6.90 -5.69 -5.90
CA ALA A 200 7.11 -4.24 -5.90
C ALA A 200 7.24 -3.67 -7.32
N LEU A 201 7.91 -4.38 -8.23
CA LEU A 201 7.96 -4.01 -9.65
C LEU A 201 6.58 -4.08 -10.32
N ALA A 202 5.79 -5.11 -9.99
CA ALA A 202 4.42 -5.26 -10.51
C ALA A 202 3.51 -4.12 -10.03
N SER A 203 3.66 -3.66 -8.78
CA SER A 203 2.93 -2.48 -8.26
C SER A 203 3.30 -1.17 -8.93
N ALA A 204 4.45 -1.11 -9.61
CA ALA A 204 4.92 0.07 -10.35
C ALA A 204 4.68 -0.05 -11.86
N ASP A 205 3.89 -1.05 -12.32
CA ASP A 205 3.68 -1.39 -13.72
C ASP A 205 4.98 -1.63 -14.52
N ARG A 206 6.06 -2.02 -13.83
CA ARG A 206 7.38 -2.28 -14.43
C ARG A 206 7.48 -3.71 -14.99
N TRP A 207 6.53 -4.08 -15.85
CA TRP A 207 6.37 -5.43 -16.37
C TRP A 207 7.60 -5.94 -17.14
N GLN A 208 8.25 -5.05 -17.90
CA GLN A 208 9.46 -5.40 -18.65
C GLN A 208 10.64 -5.75 -17.74
N ASP A 209 10.76 -5.07 -16.59
CA ASP A 209 11.83 -5.32 -15.63
C ASP A 209 11.63 -6.65 -14.89
N ILE A 210 10.38 -7.10 -14.74
CA ILE A 210 10.08 -8.43 -14.18
C ILE A 210 10.63 -9.50 -15.11
N ILE A 211 10.27 -9.49 -16.39
CA ILE A 211 10.67 -10.58 -17.32
C ILE A 211 12.16 -10.57 -17.66
N ASN A 212 12.81 -9.41 -17.60
CA ASN A 212 14.24 -9.24 -17.84
C ASN A 212 15.09 -9.32 -16.56
N HIS A 213 14.50 -9.72 -15.43
CA HIS A 213 15.18 -9.65 -14.15
C HIS A 213 16.39 -10.61 -14.09
N PRO A 214 17.59 -10.15 -13.70
CA PRO A 214 18.84 -10.89 -13.86
C PRO A 214 18.93 -12.19 -13.05
N ARG A 215 18.09 -12.34 -12.01
CA ARG A 215 18.06 -13.54 -11.16
C ARG A 215 17.12 -14.64 -11.67
N LEU A 216 16.29 -14.38 -12.69
CA LEU A 216 15.34 -15.37 -13.17
C LEU A 216 16.00 -16.65 -13.72
N PRO A 217 17.10 -16.60 -14.51
CA PRO A 217 17.74 -17.82 -15.00
C PRO A 217 18.15 -18.79 -13.89
N SER A 218 18.55 -18.27 -12.72
CA SER A 218 18.90 -19.10 -11.56
C SER A 218 17.68 -19.72 -10.84
N LEU A 219 16.53 -19.07 -10.91
CA LEU A 219 15.27 -19.54 -10.32
C LEU A 219 14.61 -20.63 -11.18
N LEU A 220 14.69 -20.48 -12.51
CA LEU A 220 14.04 -21.36 -13.48
C LEU A 220 14.64 -22.77 -13.55
N GLY A 221 15.75 -23.04 -12.85
CA GLY A 221 16.41 -24.35 -12.78
C GLY A 221 15.85 -25.31 -11.73
N GLY A 222 14.80 -24.94 -10.99
CA GLY A 222 14.19 -25.74 -9.94
C GLY A 222 12.68 -25.51 -9.82
N ARG A 223 12.08 -25.94 -8.70
CA ARG A 223 10.66 -25.67 -8.45
C ARG A 223 10.43 -24.19 -8.16
N ILE A 224 9.57 -23.58 -8.95
CA ILE A 224 9.29 -22.14 -8.89
C ILE A 224 8.10 -21.91 -7.94
N PRO A 225 8.22 -21.02 -6.94
CA PRO A 225 7.11 -20.64 -6.08
C PRO A 225 5.90 -20.16 -6.89
N LEU A 226 4.69 -20.60 -6.52
CA LEU A 226 3.46 -20.33 -7.28
C LEU A 226 3.21 -18.83 -7.48
N ARG A 227 3.45 -18.03 -6.43
CA ARG A 227 3.36 -16.57 -6.48
C ARG A 227 4.23 -15.98 -7.60
N LEU A 228 5.46 -16.48 -7.74
CA LEU A 228 6.39 -16.02 -8.77
C LEU A 228 5.92 -16.40 -10.17
N VAL A 229 5.41 -17.63 -10.34
CA VAL A 229 4.80 -18.05 -11.61
C VAL A 229 3.67 -17.09 -12.00
N ARG A 230 2.75 -16.78 -11.08
CA ARG A 230 1.61 -15.89 -11.35
C ARG A 230 2.06 -14.47 -11.71
N VAL A 231 2.99 -13.89 -10.96
CA VAL A 231 3.53 -12.55 -11.25
C VAL A 231 4.18 -12.51 -12.64
N MET A 232 4.95 -13.53 -13.01
CA MET A 232 5.58 -13.62 -14.32
C MET A 232 4.57 -13.81 -15.46
N LEU A 233 3.56 -14.68 -15.28
CA LEU A 233 2.49 -14.87 -16.27
C LEU A 233 1.67 -13.59 -16.47
N ARG A 234 1.32 -12.90 -15.38
CA ARG A 234 0.59 -11.63 -15.45
C ARG A 234 1.43 -10.55 -16.15
N ALA A 235 2.73 -10.47 -15.88
CA ALA A 235 3.64 -9.56 -16.58
C ALA A 235 3.67 -9.83 -18.09
N LEU A 236 3.79 -11.10 -18.52
CA LEU A 236 3.67 -11.49 -19.93
C LEU A 236 2.28 -11.17 -20.51
N GLY A 237 1.22 -11.33 -19.69
CA GLY A 237 -0.14 -10.91 -20.00
C GLY A 237 -0.21 -9.43 -20.38
N HIS A 238 0.32 -8.55 -19.53
CA HIS A 238 0.37 -7.10 -19.75
C HIS A 238 1.22 -6.71 -20.97
N LEU A 239 2.32 -7.43 -21.24
CA LEU A 239 3.20 -7.14 -22.37
C LEU A 239 2.64 -7.63 -23.72
N GLY A 240 1.77 -8.64 -23.73
CA GLY A 240 1.11 -9.06 -24.96
C GLY A 240 0.18 -10.27 -24.87
N LEU A 241 0.42 -11.23 -23.96
CA LEU A 241 -0.34 -12.50 -23.96
C LEU A 241 -1.84 -12.33 -23.68
N ASN A 242 -2.28 -11.26 -23.00
CA ASN A 242 -3.71 -11.01 -22.78
C ASN A 242 -4.52 -10.90 -24.08
N ARG A 243 -3.87 -10.61 -25.22
CA ARG A 243 -4.53 -10.57 -26.54
C ARG A 243 -4.97 -11.95 -27.01
N LEU A 244 -4.20 -12.98 -26.66
CA LEU A 244 -4.53 -14.38 -26.99
C LEU A 244 -5.70 -14.92 -26.15
N LEU A 245 -6.09 -14.25 -25.06
CA LEU A 245 -7.27 -14.60 -24.28
C LEU A 245 -8.58 -14.19 -25.01
N ILE A 246 -8.48 -13.44 -26.11
CA ILE A 246 -9.61 -12.92 -26.87
C ILE A 246 -9.72 -13.69 -28.18
N THR A 247 -10.70 -14.60 -28.24
CA THR A 247 -10.89 -15.54 -29.35
C THR A 247 -10.85 -14.89 -30.73
N ASP A 248 -11.48 -13.74 -30.91
CA ASP A 248 -11.59 -13.07 -32.21
C ASP A 248 -10.30 -12.36 -32.65
N VAL A 249 -9.37 -12.11 -31.73
CA VAL A 249 -8.12 -11.39 -31.99
C VAL A 249 -6.97 -12.34 -32.35
N ILE A 250 -7.03 -13.59 -31.88
CA ILE A 250 -5.96 -14.59 -32.02
C ILE A 250 -5.38 -14.64 -33.44
N ALA A 251 -6.23 -14.69 -34.46
CA ALA A 251 -5.82 -14.84 -35.86
C ALA A 251 -4.94 -13.68 -36.39
N GLY A 252 -5.00 -12.50 -35.77
CA GLY A 252 -4.24 -11.32 -36.17
C GLY A 252 -2.89 -11.15 -35.45
N GLU A 253 -2.60 -11.96 -34.44
CA GLU A 253 -1.38 -11.81 -33.63
C GLU A 253 -0.17 -12.51 -34.26
N SER A 254 1.02 -11.91 -34.06
CA SER A 254 2.30 -12.46 -34.53
C SER A 254 2.84 -13.48 -33.54
N ARG A 255 2.89 -14.75 -33.96
CA ARG A 255 3.50 -15.81 -33.14
C ARG A 255 4.98 -15.55 -32.86
N VAL A 256 5.72 -14.98 -33.81
CA VAL A 256 7.16 -14.72 -33.67
C VAL A 256 7.42 -13.70 -32.56
N GLU A 257 6.69 -12.58 -32.58
CA GLU A 257 6.83 -11.53 -31.56
C GLU A 257 6.48 -12.04 -30.16
N LEU A 258 5.41 -12.82 -30.03
CA LEU A 258 5.01 -13.41 -28.76
C LEU A 258 5.97 -14.52 -28.31
N ALA A 259 6.59 -15.26 -29.24
CA ALA A 259 7.59 -16.26 -28.91
C ALA A 259 8.86 -15.62 -28.37
N ASP A 260 9.34 -14.54 -28.97
CA ASP A 260 10.49 -13.77 -28.48
C ASP A 260 10.22 -13.23 -27.06
N LEU A 261 8.99 -12.81 -26.78
CA LEU A 261 8.56 -12.36 -25.46
C LEU A 261 8.56 -13.49 -24.41
N CYS A 262 8.08 -14.68 -24.77
CA CYS A 262 7.97 -15.82 -23.85
C CYS A 262 9.29 -16.60 -23.67
N PHE A 263 10.20 -16.52 -24.65
CA PHE A 263 11.43 -17.34 -24.70
C PHE A 263 12.33 -17.21 -23.45
N PRO A 264 12.56 -16.02 -22.85
CA PRO A 264 13.35 -15.89 -21.62
C PRO A 264 12.80 -16.71 -20.45
N LEU A 265 11.50 -17.01 -20.47
CA LEU A 265 10.78 -17.74 -19.43
C LEU A 265 10.31 -19.12 -19.89
N ASN A 266 10.94 -19.68 -20.95
CA ASN A 266 10.59 -20.99 -21.52
C ASN A 266 10.36 -22.10 -20.47
N PRO A 267 11.17 -22.25 -19.40
CA PRO A 267 10.94 -23.28 -18.38
C PRO A 267 9.57 -23.20 -17.69
N LEU A 268 8.94 -22.01 -17.58
CA LEU A 268 7.58 -21.87 -17.01
C LEU A 268 6.52 -22.59 -17.84
N PHE A 269 6.76 -22.72 -19.14
CA PHE A 269 5.80 -23.26 -20.10
C PHE A 269 6.07 -24.71 -20.46
N MET A 270 7.18 -25.28 -19.97
CA MET A 270 7.53 -26.68 -20.19
C MET A 270 6.95 -27.61 -19.10
N SER A 271 6.68 -27.06 -17.90
CA SER A 271 6.05 -27.79 -16.80
C SER A 271 4.64 -27.28 -16.53
N VAL A 272 3.76 -28.20 -16.09
CA VAL A 272 2.38 -27.87 -15.72
C VAL A 272 2.39 -27.07 -14.42
N PRO A 273 1.74 -25.89 -14.36
CA PRO A 273 1.73 -25.08 -13.16
C PRO A 273 0.90 -25.76 -12.06
N LEU A 274 1.31 -25.57 -10.81
CA LEU A 274 0.61 -26.10 -9.64
C LEU A 274 -0.59 -25.22 -9.22
N PHE A 275 -1.29 -24.64 -10.19
CA PHE A 275 -2.52 -23.89 -9.91
C PHE A 275 -3.60 -24.83 -9.38
N GLU A 276 -4.46 -24.27 -8.53
CA GLU A 276 -5.70 -24.94 -8.14
C GLU A 276 -6.59 -25.13 -9.38
N VAL A 277 -7.27 -26.27 -9.46
CA VAL A 277 -8.24 -26.53 -10.54
C VAL A 277 -9.58 -25.90 -10.13
N HIS A 278 -9.59 -24.57 -10.08
CA HIS A 278 -10.73 -23.75 -9.70
C HIS A 278 -10.94 -22.63 -10.71
N GLU A 279 -12.20 -22.24 -10.97
CA GLU A 279 -12.55 -21.26 -12.01
C GLU A 279 -11.90 -19.89 -11.77
N SER A 280 -11.60 -19.56 -10.52
CA SER A 280 -10.91 -18.31 -10.16
C SER A 280 -9.49 -18.21 -10.73
N PHE A 281 -8.83 -19.34 -11.03
CA PHE A 281 -7.53 -19.39 -11.69
C PHE A 281 -7.63 -19.44 -13.23
N LYS A 282 -8.84 -19.29 -13.81
CA LYS A 282 -9.05 -19.40 -15.26
C LYS A 282 -8.11 -18.52 -16.07
N GLN A 283 -7.91 -17.27 -15.66
CA GLN A 283 -7.01 -16.36 -16.37
C GLN A 283 -5.54 -16.79 -16.28
N ASP A 284 -5.08 -17.21 -15.09
CA ASP A 284 -3.72 -17.70 -14.88
C ASP A 284 -3.46 -18.97 -15.74
N TRP A 285 -4.44 -19.88 -15.80
CA TRP A 285 -4.43 -21.03 -16.71
C TRP A 285 -4.39 -20.63 -18.19
N GLN A 286 -5.23 -19.69 -18.61
CA GLN A 286 -5.25 -19.23 -20.00
C GLN A 286 -3.92 -18.58 -20.42
N LEU A 287 -3.30 -17.80 -19.53
CA LEU A 287 -1.98 -17.20 -19.79
C LEU A 287 -0.88 -18.25 -19.92
N TRP A 288 -0.88 -19.27 -19.06
CA TRP A 288 0.06 -20.37 -19.18
C TRP A 288 -0.15 -21.15 -20.49
N ILE A 289 -1.39 -21.52 -20.80
CA ILE A 289 -1.76 -22.22 -22.05
C ILE A 289 -1.34 -21.40 -23.28
N ALA A 290 -1.60 -20.09 -23.27
CA ALA A 290 -1.23 -19.19 -24.37
C ALA A 290 0.28 -19.16 -24.60
N GLY A 291 1.08 -18.97 -23.54
CA GLY A 291 2.55 -18.98 -23.66
C GLY A 291 3.11 -20.36 -24.05
N ALA A 292 2.53 -21.44 -23.54
CA ALA A 292 2.88 -22.81 -23.93
C ALA A 292 2.57 -23.07 -25.41
N ALA A 293 1.43 -22.60 -25.91
CA ALA A 293 1.05 -22.74 -27.32
C ALA A 293 1.99 -21.94 -28.24
N VAL A 294 2.32 -20.71 -27.85
CA VAL A 294 3.28 -19.85 -28.56
C VAL A 294 4.63 -20.57 -28.75
N LEU A 295 5.14 -21.18 -27.67
CA LEU A 295 6.41 -21.92 -27.65
C LEU A 295 6.31 -23.34 -28.23
N GLY A 296 5.12 -23.80 -28.62
CA GLY A 296 4.91 -25.09 -29.28
C GLY A 296 4.91 -26.30 -28.35
N ASN A 297 4.55 -26.13 -27.06
CA ASN A 297 4.36 -27.27 -26.17
C ASN A 297 3.13 -28.09 -26.60
N VAL A 298 3.32 -29.41 -26.77
CA VAL A 298 2.28 -30.34 -27.25
C VAL A 298 1.41 -30.94 -26.14
N GLN A 299 1.78 -30.78 -24.86
CA GLN A 299 1.05 -31.39 -23.73
C GLN A 299 -0.14 -30.57 -23.22
N ILE A 300 -0.44 -29.43 -23.85
CA ILE A 300 -1.47 -28.47 -23.40
C ILE A 300 -2.85 -29.13 -23.25
N GLN A 301 -3.27 -29.93 -24.22
CA GLN A 301 -4.62 -30.53 -24.24
C GLN A 301 -4.85 -31.54 -23.11
N GLN A 302 -3.79 -32.24 -22.67
CA GLN A 302 -3.88 -33.26 -21.62
C GLN A 302 -4.08 -32.65 -20.23
N HIS A 303 -3.64 -31.40 -20.03
CA HIS A 303 -3.61 -30.74 -18.74
C HIS A 303 -4.55 -29.54 -18.62
N ALA A 304 -5.20 -29.12 -19.71
CA ALA A 304 -6.14 -28.01 -19.69
C ALA A 304 -7.38 -28.34 -18.81
N PRO A 305 -7.70 -27.53 -17.80
CA PRO A 305 -8.90 -27.73 -16.99
C PRO A 305 -10.20 -27.63 -17.77
N VAL A 306 -11.24 -28.32 -17.31
CA VAL A 306 -12.57 -28.38 -17.95
C VAL A 306 -13.25 -27.01 -18.08
N PHE A 307 -12.95 -26.06 -17.19
CA PHE A 307 -13.51 -24.69 -17.23
C PHE A 307 -12.84 -23.78 -18.28
N VAL A 308 -11.77 -24.24 -18.94
CA VAL A 308 -11.17 -23.53 -20.06
C VAL A 308 -12.03 -23.77 -21.30
N ASP A 309 -12.40 -22.68 -21.97
CA ASP A 309 -13.28 -22.73 -23.13
C ASP A 309 -12.64 -23.54 -24.29
N SER A 310 -13.37 -24.54 -24.78
CA SER A 310 -12.86 -25.50 -25.77
C SER A 310 -12.78 -24.90 -27.18
N ASP A 311 -13.63 -23.94 -27.54
CA ASP A 311 -13.57 -23.22 -28.81
C ASP A 311 -12.34 -22.30 -28.84
N TRP A 312 -12.12 -21.57 -27.74
CA TRP A 312 -10.92 -20.76 -27.54
C TRP A 312 -9.64 -21.61 -27.65
N LEU A 313 -9.57 -22.73 -26.93
CA LEU A 313 -8.40 -23.61 -26.94
C LEU A 313 -8.12 -24.16 -28.35
N SER A 314 -9.17 -24.57 -29.07
CA SER A 314 -9.03 -25.11 -30.43
C SER A 314 -8.51 -24.06 -31.42
N LYS A 315 -9.03 -22.83 -31.36
CA LYS A 315 -8.57 -21.71 -32.20
C LYS A 315 -7.14 -21.31 -31.89
N LEU A 316 -6.77 -21.27 -30.61
CA LEU A 316 -5.41 -20.98 -30.18
C LEU A 316 -4.41 -22.02 -30.72
N LEU A 317 -4.72 -23.31 -30.59
CA LEU A 317 -3.84 -24.38 -31.07
C LEU A 317 -3.71 -24.39 -32.59
N HIS A 318 -4.82 -24.14 -33.31
CA HIS A 318 -4.80 -23.96 -34.76
C HIS A 318 -3.90 -22.78 -35.16
N TRP A 319 -4.04 -21.63 -34.51
CA TRP A 319 -3.19 -20.46 -34.74
C TRP A 319 -1.71 -20.74 -34.45
N ALA A 320 -1.41 -21.47 -33.38
CA ALA A 320 -0.06 -21.87 -33.03
C ALA A 320 0.56 -22.86 -34.03
N GLY A 321 -0.22 -23.43 -34.97
CA GLY A 321 0.26 -24.41 -35.93
C GLY A 321 0.41 -25.82 -35.34
N SER A 322 -0.17 -26.07 -34.17
CA SER A 322 -0.26 -27.40 -33.56
C SER A 322 -1.44 -28.16 -34.18
N VAL A 323 -1.16 -28.97 -35.19
CA VAL A 323 -2.16 -29.85 -35.82
C VAL A 323 -2.71 -30.81 -34.76
N GLN A 324 -4.03 -31.02 -34.76
CA GLN A 324 -4.67 -32.10 -34.02
C GLN A 324 -3.92 -33.42 -34.26
N VAL A 325 -3.26 -33.94 -33.22
CA VAL A 325 -2.96 -35.36 -33.21
C VAL A 325 -4.30 -36.04 -32.98
N VAL A 326 -4.93 -36.47 -34.08
CA VAL A 326 -5.94 -37.52 -34.03
C VAL A 326 -5.25 -38.67 -33.30
N GLU A 327 -5.74 -39.01 -32.10
CA GLU A 327 -5.31 -40.20 -31.40
C GLU A 327 -5.40 -41.38 -32.37
N PRO A 328 -4.29 -42.07 -32.70
CA PRO A 328 -4.43 -43.50 -32.80
C PRO A 328 -4.72 -43.97 -31.37
N GLU A 329 -5.68 -44.87 -31.19
CA GLU A 329 -5.66 -45.80 -30.06
C GLU A 329 -4.31 -46.54 -30.12
N VAL A 330 -3.25 -45.91 -29.58
CA VAL A 330 -1.98 -46.57 -29.34
C VAL A 330 -2.17 -47.25 -28.00
N ASP A 331 -2.53 -48.53 -28.09
CA ASP A 331 -2.33 -49.51 -27.04
C ASP A 331 -1.00 -49.21 -26.36
N ILE A 332 -1.06 -48.78 -25.09
CA ILE A 332 0.11 -48.31 -24.33
C ILE A 332 1.02 -49.53 -24.08
N GLN A 333 1.85 -49.86 -25.07
CA GLN A 333 3.12 -50.50 -24.81
C GLN A 333 4.08 -49.41 -24.39
N THR A 334 4.21 -49.26 -23.07
CA THR A 334 5.28 -48.53 -22.40
C THR A 334 6.64 -49.00 -22.92
N VAL A 335 7.19 -48.29 -23.90
CA VAL A 335 8.59 -48.43 -24.31
C VAL A 335 9.34 -47.16 -23.91
N VAL A 336 9.65 -47.08 -22.62
CA VAL A 336 10.97 -46.68 -22.16
C VAL A 336 11.47 -47.86 -21.35
N GLY A 337 12.61 -48.42 -21.72
CA GLY A 337 13.24 -49.51 -20.98
C GLY A 337 13.62 -49.04 -19.57
N GLU A 338 12.69 -49.05 -18.63
CA GLU A 338 12.95 -48.88 -17.21
C GLU A 338 13.77 -50.07 -16.74
N SER A 339 15.07 -49.86 -16.53
CA SER A 339 15.92 -50.86 -15.91
C SER A 339 15.37 -51.19 -14.52
N LYS A 340 15.22 -52.48 -14.18
CA LYS A 340 14.72 -52.95 -12.88
C LYS A 340 15.40 -52.31 -11.65
N GLY A 341 16.61 -51.76 -11.81
CA GLY A 341 17.31 -50.99 -10.78
C GLY A 341 16.78 -49.58 -10.48
N GLN A 342 15.82 -49.05 -11.26
CA GLN A 342 15.14 -47.78 -10.97
C GLN A 342 13.84 -47.94 -10.17
N ARG A 343 13.36 -49.17 -9.94
CA ARG A 343 12.11 -49.43 -9.20
C ARG A 343 12.30 -49.64 -7.69
N GLU A 344 13.54 -49.88 -7.24
CA GLU A 344 13.86 -50.15 -5.84
C GLU A 344 15.19 -49.49 -5.45
N GLY A 345 15.29 -49.03 -4.20
CA GLY A 345 16.49 -48.40 -3.66
C GLY A 345 16.56 -46.87 -3.87
N PRO A 346 17.71 -46.24 -3.56
CA PRO A 346 17.88 -44.78 -3.62
C PRO A 346 17.63 -44.16 -5.01
N GLY A 347 17.88 -44.91 -6.08
CA GLY A 347 17.63 -44.46 -7.45
C GLY A 347 16.13 -44.23 -7.75
N ALA A 348 15.24 -44.97 -7.09
CA ALA A 348 13.79 -44.79 -7.21
C ALA A 348 13.34 -43.46 -6.58
N VAL A 349 13.91 -43.11 -5.41
CA VAL A 349 13.64 -41.83 -4.74
C VAL A 349 14.06 -40.67 -5.64
N GLN A 350 15.26 -40.72 -6.21
CA GLN A 350 15.74 -39.69 -7.14
C GLN A 350 14.84 -39.55 -8.37
N ALA A 351 14.42 -40.67 -8.98
CA ALA A 351 13.54 -40.66 -10.14
C ALA A 351 12.16 -40.04 -9.83
N LEU A 352 11.57 -40.36 -8.67
CA LEU A 352 10.31 -39.77 -8.24
C LEU A 352 10.44 -38.28 -7.93
N LEU A 353 11.53 -37.84 -7.29
CA LEU A 353 11.78 -36.42 -7.03
C LEU A 353 11.98 -35.63 -8.31
N GLN A 354 12.68 -36.18 -9.30
CA GLN A 354 12.82 -35.58 -10.62
C GLN A 354 11.47 -35.48 -11.33
N ARG A 355 10.69 -36.57 -11.35
CA ARG A 355 9.34 -36.57 -11.92
C ARG A 355 8.42 -35.56 -11.24
N SER A 356 8.61 -35.30 -9.94
CA SER A 356 7.79 -34.33 -9.19
C SER A 356 7.90 -32.88 -9.68
N LEU A 357 8.85 -32.55 -10.54
CA LEU A 357 9.02 -31.20 -11.08
C LEU A 357 8.05 -30.88 -12.23
N ASP A 358 7.58 -31.90 -12.95
CA ASP A 358 6.85 -31.74 -14.22
C ASP A 358 5.46 -32.40 -14.19
N VAL A 359 4.81 -32.44 -13.02
CA VAL A 359 3.51 -33.11 -12.83
C VAL A 359 2.43 -32.16 -12.32
N SER A 360 1.18 -32.50 -12.61
CA SER A 360 0.01 -31.81 -12.07
C SER A 360 -0.07 -31.89 -10.54
N LEU A 361 -0.81 -30.98 -9.90
CA LEU A 361 -1.00 -30.99 -8.44
C LEU A 361 -1.58 -32.31 -7.92
N GLY A 362 -2.51 -32.92 -8.66
CA GLY A 362 -3.13 -34.21 -8.29
C GLY A 362 -2.13 -35.37 -8.34
N GLU A 363 -1.31 -35.43 -9.38
CA GLU A 363 -0.22 -36.42 -9.48
C GLU A 363 0.87 -36.19 -8.43
N LEU A 364 1.20 -34.93 -8.13
CA LEU A 364 2.17 -34.58 -7.11
C LEU A 364 1.78 -35.13 -5.73
N GLN A 365 0.48 -35.06 -5.38
CA GLN A 365 -0.05 -35.67 -4.16
C GLN A 365 0.10 -37.20 -4.15
N GLN A 366 -0.06 -37.86 -5.30
CA GLN A 366 0.12 -39.31 -5.41
C GLN A 366 1.60 -39.69 -5.27
N LEU A 367 2.51 -38.95 -5.91
CA LEU A 367 3.96 -39.14 -5.77
C LEU A 367 4.41 -38.94 -4.33
N TRP A 368 3.84 -37.95 -3.62
CA TRP A 368 4.11 -37.74 -2.20
C TRP A 368 3.73 -38.96 -1.35
N LYS A 369 2.54 -39.53 -1.57
CA LYS A 369 2.11 -40.77 -0.87
C LYS A 369 3.05 -41.94 -1.16
N GLN A 370 3.55 -42.08 -2.39
CA GLN A 370 4.52 -43.11 -2.75
C GLN A 370 5.85 -42.91 -2.02
N LEU A 371 6.36 -41.68 -1.99
CA LEU A 371 7.60 -41.36 -1.28
C LEU A 371 7.48 -41.62 0.24
N GLN A 372 6.34 -41.30 0.85
CA GLN A 372 6.09 -41.59 2.27
C GLN A 372 6.10 -43.09 2.61
N ALA A 373 5.76 -43.95 1.65
CA ALA A 373 5.76 -45.39 1.82
C ALA A 373 7.14 -46.05 1.63
N MET A 374 8.16 -45.29 1.18
CA MET A 374 9.50 -45.82 0.91
C MET A 374 10.35 -45.94 2.18
N PRO A 375 11.29 -46.91 2.25
CA PRO A 375 12.20 -47.06 3.39
C PRO A 375 13.10 -45.83 3.61
N VAL A 376 13.30 -45.41 4.86
CA VAL A 376 14.14 -44.25 5.24
C VAL A 376 15.58 -44.39 4.74
N SER A 377 16.13 -45.61 4.70
CA SER A 377 17.48 -45.88 4.20
C SER A 377 17.68 -45.50 2.73
N TRP A 378 16.60 -45.41 1.94
CA TRP A 378 16.69 -45.00 0.53
C TRP A 378 16.92 -43.49 0.37
N PHE A 379 16.68 -42.71 1.42
CA PHE A 379 16.84 -41.26 1.42
C PHE A 379 18.24 -40.81 1.86
N GLU A 380 19.06 -41.67 2.47
CA GLU A 380 20.42 -41.33 2.93
C GLU A 380 21.29 -40.72 1.82
N PRO A 381 21.31 -41.25 0.58
CA PRO A 381 22.14 -40.69 -0.48
C PRO A 381 21.72 -39.29 -0.95
N LEU A 382 20.51 -38.83 -0.63
CA LEU A 382 20.03 -37.49 -1.00
C LEU A 382 20.89 -36.38 -0.40
N GLN A 383 21.56 -36.63 0.73
CA GLN A 383 22.46 -35.65 1.36
C GLN A 383 23.61 -35.22 0.45
N SER A 384 23.98 -36.07 -0.53
CA SER A 384 25.02 -35.77 -1.51
C SER A 384 24.52 -34.95 -2.71
N PHE A 385 23.20 -34.71 -2.83
CA PHE A 385 22.58 -34.03 -3.96
C PHE A 385 21.73 -32.82 -3.48
N PRO A 386 22.33 -31.63 -3.34
CA PRO A 386 21.66 -30.46 -2.77
C PRO A 386 20.32 -30.08 -3.43
N MET A 387 20.23 -30.21 -4.75
CA MET A 387 18.98 -29.97 -5.50
C MET A 387 17.88 -30.96 -5.12
N MET A 388 18.21 -32.26 -5.02
CA MET A 388 17.23 -33.28 -4.64
C MET A 388 16.82 -33.13 -3.17
N THR A 389 17.76 -32.76 -2.30
CA THR A 389 17.44 -32.41 -0.91
C THR A 389 16.46 -31.25 -0.84
N ALA A 390 16.66 -30.19 -1.65
CA ALA A 390 15.78 -29.03 -1.69
C ALA A 390 14.36 -29.39 -2.18
N ILE A 391 14.24 -30.22 -3.23
CA ILE A 391 12.94 -30.69 -3.74
C ILE A 391 12.22 -31.52 -2.68
N TRP A 392 12.94 -32.42 -2.01
CA TRP A 392 12.39 -33.23 -0.92
C TRP A 392 11.89 -32.38 0.25
N GLN A 393 12.68 -31.39 0.68
CA GLN A 393 12.29 -30.45 1.74
C GLN A 393 11.07 -29.61 1.35
N ASP A 394 11.00 -29.13 0.10
CA ASP A 394 9.82 -28.43 -0.40
C ASP A 394 8.57 -29.33 -0.35
N MET A 395 8.67 -30.58 -0.78
CA MET A 395 7.56 -31.53 -0.71
C MET A 395 7.14 -31.83 0.74
N GLN A 396 8.11 -32.07 1.63
CA GLN A 396 7.86 -32.24 3.08
C GLN A 396 7.09 -31.07 3.67
N LYS A 397 7.51 -29.83 3.35
CA LYS A 397 6.89 -28.63 3.88
C LYS A 397 5.50 -28.41 3.27
N ARG A 398 5.36 -28.53 1.94
CA ARG A 398 4.08 -28.35 1.22
C ARG A 398 2.98 -29.29 1.69
N PHE A 399 3.32 -30.54 1.98
CA PHE A 399 2.38 -31.56 2.43
C PHE A 399 2.42 -31.81 3.93
N SER A 400 2.96 -30.86 4.71
CA SER A 400 2.87 -30.90 6.17
C SER A 400 1.41 -30.74 6.62
N LYS A 401 1.11 -31.17 7.86
CA LYS A 401 -0.25 -31.05 8.41
C LYS A 401 -0.72 -29.60 8.46
N GLU A 402 0.20 -28.69 8.78
CA GLU A 402 -0.05 -27.25 8.89
C GLU A 402 -0.38 -26.66 7.51
N GLN A 403 0.42 -26.97 6.47
CA GLN A 403 0.19 -26.45 5.13
C GLN A 403 -1.04 -27.05 4.46
N LEU A 404 -1.33 -28.32 4.71
CA LEU A 404 -2.57 -28.96 4.25
C LEU A 404 -3.80 -28.39 4.95
N GLY A 405 -3.67 -27.96 6.20
CA GLY A 405 -4.74 -27.30 6.94
C GLY A 405 -4.94 -25.82 6.58
N GLY A 406 -4.04 -25.22 5.80
CA GLY A 406 -4.14 -23.86 5.26
C GLY A 406 -4.57 -22.80 6.27
N TRP A 407 -5.59 -22.01 5.92
CA TRP A 407 -6.09 -20.94 6.78
C TRP A 407 -6.63 -21.45 8.12
N ASP A 408 -7.31 -22.59 8.16
CA ASP A 408 -7.82 -23.18 9.40
C ASP A 408 -6.69 -23.51 10.37
N SER A 409 -5.65 -24.21 9.91
CA SER A 409 -4.49 -24.50 10.76
C SER A 409 -3.70 -23.25 11.13
N TRP A 410 -3.76 -22.19 10.32
CA TRP A 410 -3.14 -20.92 10.64
C TRP A 410 -3.92 -20.16 11.72
N PHE A 411 -5.26 -20.09 11.63
CA PHE A 411 -6.12 -19.46 12.63
C PHE A 411 -5.99 -20.12 14.01
N GLN A 412 -5.90 -21.45 14.07
CA GLN A 412 -5.74 -22.18 15.34
C GLN A 412 -4.46 -21.82 16.10
N ARG A 413 -3.44 -21.30 15.41
CA ARG A 413 -2.15 -20.91 16.00
C ARG A 413 -2.10 -19.46 16.46
N LEU A 414 -3.16 -18.67 16.23
CA LEU A 414 -3.23 -17.28 16.70
C LEU A 414 -3.32 -17.15 18.22
N ASP A 415 -3.73 -18.21 18.92
CA ASP A 415 -3.81 -18.25 20.38
C ASP A 415 -2.61 -18.96 21.04
N ASP A 416 -1.69 -19.51 20.23
CA ASP A 416 -0.50 -20.19 20.71
C ASP A 416 0.68 -19.23 20.83
N ALA A 417 1.11 -18.96 22.07
CA ALA A 417 2.21 -18.03 22.37
C ALA A 417 3.55 -18.44 21.73
N GLU A 418 3.80 -19.73 21.52
CA GLU A 418 5.03 -20.20 20.85
C GLU A 418 5.02 -19.92 19.34
N SER A 419 3.83 -19.97 18.72
CA SER A 419 3.64 -19.68 17.30
C SER A 419 3.71 -18.19 16.95
N LEU A 420 3.50 -17.30 17.93
CA LEU A 420 3.41 -15.84 17.74
C LEU A 420 4.76 -15.11 17.65
N ASP A 421 5.90 -15.78 17.85
CA ASP A 421 7.25 -15.17 17.73
C ASP A 421 7.69 -14.97 16.25
N GLY A 422 6.89 -14.20 15.50
CA GLY A 422 7.25 -13.60 14.21
C GLY A 422 7.29 -14.54 13.00
N GLY A 423 6.70 -15.74 13.09
CA GLY A 423 6.64 -16.72 12.01
C GLY A 423 5.40 -16.62 11.12
N LEU A 424 4.23 -16.36 11.72
CA LEU A 424 2.94 -16.56 11.06
C LEU A 424 2.67 -15.61 9.89
N GLU A 425 3.02 -14.32 9.98
CA GLU A 425 2.82 -13.41 8.85
C GLU A 425 3.74 -13.76 7.67
N ARG A 426 4.97 -14.18 7.95
CA ARG A 426 5.93 -14.63 6.92
C ARG A 426 5.46 -15.93 6.26
N GLU A 427 4.98 -16.86 7.07
CA GLU A 427 4.43 -18.13 6.59
C GLU A 427 3.22 -17.90 5.69
N ALA A 428 2.28 -17.05 6.09
CA ALA A 428 1.14 -16.68 5.26
C ALA A 428 1.62 -16.09 3.93
N GLN A 429 2.55 -15.13 3.96
CA GLN A 429 3.07 -14.51 2.73
C GLN A 429 3.75 -15.51 1.78
N GLU A 430 4.43 -16.51 2.33
CA GLU A 430 5.15 -17.52 1.56
C GLU A 430 4.21 -18.60 1.01
N TYR A 431 3.21 -19.04 1.78
CA TYR A 431 2.48 -20.28 1.50
C TYR A 431 1.01 -20.12 1.18
N CYS A 432 0.35 -19.00 1.47
CA CYS A 432 -1.11 -18.90 1.33
C CYS A 432 -1.61 -19.16 -0.10
N GLU A 433 -0.78 -18.92 -1.12
CA GLU A 433 -1.06 -19.26 -2.52
C GLU A 433 -1.33 -20.76 -2.73
N ASN A 434 -0.71 -21.60 -1.92
CA ASN A 434 -0.86 -23.05 -1.99
C ASN A 434 -2.04 -23.57 -1.14
N TRP A 435 -2.68 -22.72 -0.34
CA TRP A 435 -3.80 -23.12 0.50
C TRP A 435 -5.09 -23.11 -0.33
N THR A 436 -5.87 -24.18 -0.21
CA THR A 436 -7.09 -24.41 -1.00
C THR A 436 -8.28 -23.66 -0.41
N VAL A 437 -9.33 -23.48 -1.22
CA VAL A 437 -10.58 -22.85 -0.77
C VAL A 437 -11.18 -23.56 0.45
N GLU A 438 -11.11 -24.89 0.51
CA GLU A 438 -11.68 -25.70 1.61
C GLU A 438 -10.97 -25.49 2.95
N SER A 439 -9.74 -24.94 2.93
CA SER A 439 -8.99 -24.64 4.15
C SER A 439 -9.51 -23.40 4.89
N PHE A 440 -10.40 -22.60 4.28
CA PHE A 440 -10.91 -21.37 4.86
C PHE A 440 -12.30 -21.54 5.48
N SER A 441 -12.49 -21.00 6.69
CA SER A 441 -13.80 -20.90 7.35
C SER A 441 -14.01 -19.48 7.89
N ALA A 442 -15.08 -18.84 7.39
CA ALA A 442 -15.50 -17.53 7.85
C ALA A 442 -15.92 -17.53 9.33
N GLU A 443 -16.53 -18.61 9.83
CA GLU A 443 -16.91 -18.69 11.26
C GLU A 443 -15.69 -18.77 12.17
N LYS A 444 -14.64 -19.51 11.77
CA LYS A 444 -13.41 -19.59 12.55
C LYS A 444 -12.67 -18.27 12.58
N LEU A 445 -12.58 -17.58 11.44
CA LEU A 445 -12.00 -16.24 11.39
C LEU A 445 -12.77 -15.27 12.30
N LEU A 446 -14.11 -15.28 12.23
CA LEU A 446 -14.96 -14.48 13.11
C LEU A 446 -14.69 -14.78 14.60
N HIS A 447 -14.56 -16.06 14.95
CA HIS A 447 -14.21 -16.46 16.31
C HIS A 447 -12.84 -15.94 16.75
N CYS A 448 -11.82 -16.00 15.88
CA CYS A 448 -10.49 -15.45 16.16
C CYS A 448 -10.51 -13.93 16.37
N ILE A 449 -11.40 -13.20 15.69
CA ILE A 449 -11.56 -11.76 15.91
C ILE A 449 -12.19 -11.50 17.28
N GLN A 450 -13.27 -12.22 17.62
CA GLN A 450 -14.08 -11.96 18.81
C GLN A 450 -13.46 -12.48 20.12
N ALA A 451 -12.79 -13.64 20.07
CA ALA A 451 -12.27 -14.34 21.24
C ALA A 451 -10.74 -14.45 21.28
N GLY A 452 -10.04 -13.96 20.24
CA GLY A 452 -8.60 -14.11 20.12
C GLY A 452 -7.80 -13.25 21.11
N SER A 453 -6.57 -13.69 21.39
CA SER A 453 -5.63 -12.90 22.20
C SER A 453 -5.24 -11.57 21.54
N PRO A 454 -4.89 -10.51 22.31
CA PRO A 454 -4.44 -9.24 21.71
C PRO A 454 -3.23 -9.38 20.77
N ALA A 455 -2.33 -10.34 21.05
CA ALA A 455 -1.19 -10.63 20.19
C ALA A 455 -1.63 -11.33 18.89
N GLY A 456 -2.52 -12.32 18.96
CA GLY A 456 -3.10 -12.98 17.80
C GLY A 456 -3.90 -12.02 16.92
N GLN A 457 -4.70 -11.14 17.53
CA GLN A 457 -5.42 -10.07 16.83
C GLN A 457 -4.47 -9.12 16.09
N ALA A 458 -3.31 -8.79 16.66
CA ALA A 458 -2.29 -7.97 15.99
C ALA A 458 -1.69 -8.68 14.76
N VAL A 459 -1.40 -9.98 14.86
CA VAL A 459 -0.92 -10.81 13.74
C VAL A 459 -1.99 -10.93 12.64
N LEU A 460 -3.25 -11.14 13.02
CA LEU A 460 -4.38 -11.16 12.09
C LEU A 460 -4.52 -9.81 11.36
N ARG A 461 -4.43 -8.70 12.08
CA ARG A 461 -4.46 -7.35 11.51
C ARG A 461 -3.31 -7.10 10.54
N ASN A 462 -2.11 -7.60 10.84
CA ASN A 462 -0.95 -7.53 9.94
C ASN A 462 -1.14 -8.34 8.65
N THR A 463 -1.85 -9.47 8.74
CA THR A 463 -2.07 -10.41 7.63
C THR A 463 -3.33 -10.06 6.83
N LEU A 464 -4.18 -9.16 7.32
CA LEU A 464 -5.45 -8.81 6.70
C LEU A 464 -5.34 -8.39 5.23
N PRO A 465 -4.36 -7.57 4.80
CA PRO A 465 -4.22 -7.29 3.39
C PRO A 465 -4.01 -8.56 2.56
N LEU A 466 -3.13 -9.45 2.98
CA LEU A 466 -2.90 -10.71 2.27
C LEU A 466 -4.15 -11.61 2.22
N LEU A 467 -4.87 -11.73 3.34
CA LEU A 467 -6.10 -12.53 3.42
C LEU A 467 -7.17 -12.02 2.46
N LEU A 468 -7.37 -10.70 2.40
CA LEU A 468 -8.36 -10.11 1.50
C LEU A 468 -8.01 -10.36 0.02
N ASP A 469 -6.72 -10.47 -0.35
CA ASP A 469 -6.28 -10.67 -1.74
C ASP A 469 -6.58 -12.11 -2.09
N TRP A 470 -6.27 -13.02 -1.16
CA TRP A 470 -6.59 -14.42 -1.30
C TRP A 470 -8.10 -14.69 -1.44
N LEU A 471 -8.95 -13.97 -0.69
CA LEU A 471 -10.41 -14.06 -0.79
C LEU A 471 -10.94 -13.51 -2.12
N GLU A 472 -10.46 -12.34 -2.54
CA GLU A 472 -10.86 -11.68 -3.80
C GLU A 472 -10.45 -12.54 -5.01
N GLU A 473 -9.21 -13.05 -5.04
CA GLU A 473 -8.71 -13.90 -6.12
C GLU A 473 -9.40 -15.27 -6.22
N ARG A 474 -10.18 -15.68 -5.22
CA ARG A 474 -10.96 -16.92 -5.21
C ARG A 474 -12.47 -16.68 -5.29
N ASP A 475 -12.89 -15.43 -5.46
CA ASP A 475 -14.29 -14.99 -5.52
C ASP A 475 -15.11 -15.50 -4.31
N LEU A 476 -14.50 -15.50 -3.12
CA LEU A 476 -15.13 -16.01 -1.90
C LEU A 476 -15.99 -14.92 -1.23
N THR A 477 -17.29 -15.18 -1.14
CA THR A 477 -18.24 -14.29 -0.47
C THR A 477 -18.34 -14.60 1.01
N CYS A 478 -18.23 -13.58 1.87
CA CYS A 478 -18.46 -13.68 3.31
C CYS A 478 -19.64 -12.80 3.75
N ARG A 479 -20.25 -13.14 4.90
CA ARG A 479 -21.36 -12.36 5.48
C ARG A 479 -20.91 -10.96 5.88
N GLY A 480 -21.82 -9.98 5.74
CA GLY A 480 -21.60 -8.57 6.08
C GLY A 480 -20.95 -8.32 7.43
N ILE A 481 -21.39 -9.06 8.47
CA ILE A 481 -20.86 -8.95 9.84
C ILE A 481 -19.36 -9.21 9.93
N LEU A 482 -18.81 -10.12 9.11
CA LEU A 482 -17.37 -10.40 9.13
C LEU A 482 -16.57 -9.17 8.69
N TRP A 483 -17.05 -8.46 7.66
CA TRP A 483 -16.39 -7.26 7.15
C TRP A 483 -16.41 -6.13 8.19
N LEU A 484 -17.51 -5.99 8.93
CA LEU A 484 -17.63 -5.05 10.04
C LEU A 484 -16.63 -5.36 11.17
N GLU A 485 -16.53 -6.62 11.60
CA GLU A 485 -15.63 -7.04 12.68
C GLU A 485 -14.15 -6.88 12.28
N LEU A 486 -13.82 -7.10 11.00
CA LEU A 486 -12.50 -6.81 10.45
C LEU A 486 -12.20 -5.31 10.40
N LEU A 487 -13.20 -4.47 10.09
CA LEU A 487 -13.06 -3.02 10.10
C LEU A 487 -12.83 -2.49 11.53
N GLU A 488 -13.56 -3.02 12.50
CA GLU A 488 -13.36 -2.70 13.91
C GLU A 488 -11.99 -3.18 14.40
N LEU A 489 -11.56 -4.39 14.02
CA LEU A 489 -10.22 -4.89 14.32
C LEU A 489 -9.13 -3.96 13.75
N LEU A 490 -9.32 -3.39 12.56
CA LEU A 490 -8.44 -2.37 12.00
C LEU A 490 -8.48 -1.07 12.79
N ALA A 491 -9.65 -0.62 13.21
CA ALA A 491 -9.85 0.62 13.98
C ALA A 491 -9.15 0.60 15.34
N LEU A 492 -8.95 -0.59 15.92
CA LEU A 492 -8.16 -0.80 17.13
C LEU A 492 -6.64 -0.60 16.94
N ASP A 493 -6.17 -0.19 15.76
CA ASP A 493 -4.77 0.21 15.57
C ASP A 493 -4.50 1.61 16.06
N SER A 494 -3.55 1.73 16.99
CA SER A 494 -3.14 3.01 17.58
C SER A 494 -2.02 3.69 16.80
N ILE A 495 -1.53 3.05 15.74
CA ILE A 495 -0.41 3.54 14.94
C ILE A 495 -0.90 4.16 13.65
N VAL A 496 -0.43 5.39 13.42
CA VAL A 496 -0.70 6.13 12.20
C VAL A 496 -0.18 5.37 10.98
N ASN A 497 -1.10 4.95 10.12
CA ASN A 497 -0.88 4.47 8.77
C ASN A 497 -2.08 4.91 7.90
N PRO A 498 -1.96 6.03 7.15
CA PRO A 498 -3.03 6.56 6.33
C PRO A 498 -3.59 5.56 5.31
N ALA A 499 -2.78 4.61 4.81
CA ALA A 499 -3.21 3.64 3.82
C ALA A 499 -4.29 2.68 4.37
N LEU A 500 -4.43 2.54 5.69
CA LEU A 500 -5.51 1.77 6.32
C LEU A 500 -6.89 2.33 6.00
N LEU A 501 -7.02 3.63 5.70
CA LEU A 501 -8.30 4.23 5.29
C LEU A 501 -8.79 3.71 3.94
N SER A 502 -7.89 3.43 3.00
CA SER A 502 -8.26 2.81 1.72
C SER A 502 -8.67 1.34 1.91
N LEU A 503 -8.10 0.65 2.89
CA LEU A 503 -8.55 -0.70 3.27
C LEU A 503 -9.93 -0.65 3.95
N ALA A 504 -10.15 0.36 4.80
CA ALA A 504 -11.43 0.59 5.44
C ALA A 504 -12.54 0.85 4.42
N ALA A 505 -12.29 1.71 3.42
CA ALA A 505 -13.24 1.96 2.33
C ALA A 505 -13.64 0.66 1.59
N GLN A 506 -12.70 -0.27 1.38
CA GLN A 506 -12.99 -1.57 0.76
C GLN A 506 -13.86 -2.46 1.65
N LEU A 507 -13.54 -2.57 2.94
CA LEU A 507 -14.37 -3.33 3.89
C LEU A 507 -15.78 -2.73 4.03
N THR A 508 -15.87 -1.39 4.05
CA THR A 508 -17.13 -0.67 4.04
C THR A 508 -17.95 -1.02 2.81
N GLN A 509 -17.34 -1.05 1.62
CA GLN A 509 -18.05 -1.43 0.39
C GLN A 509 -18.54 -2.89 0.45
N LEU A 510 -17.72 -3.82 0.92
CA LEU A 510 -18.08 -5.25 1.03
C LEU A 510 -19.22 -5.49 2.03
N MET A 511 -19.26 -4.71 3.11
CA MET A 511 -20.32 -4.73 4.11
C MET A 511 -21.62 -4.13 3.56
N LEU A 512 -21.55 -2.94 2.95
CA LEU A 512 -22.72 -2.21 2.44
C LEU A 512 -23.32 -2.80 1.16
N ALA A 513 -22.60 -3.70 0.48
CA ALA A 513 -23.13 -4.48 -0.64
C ALA A 513 -24.14 -5.56 -0.22
N GLN A 514 -24.32 -5.79 1.08
CA GLN A 514 -25.22 -6.80 1.66
C GLN A 514 -26.31 -6.14 2.51
N PRO A 515 -27.39 -6.84 2.87
CA PRO A 515 -28.34 -6.33 3.87
C PRO A 515 -27.66 -6.13 5.22
N PHE A 516 -27.91 -4.99 5.86
CA PHE A 516 -27.39 -4.63 7.18
C PHE A 516 -28.47 -3.96 8.03
N THR A 517 -28.26 -4.01 9.34
CA THR A 517 -29.10 -3.36 10.36
C THR A 517 -28.62 -1.93 10.65
N VAL A 518 -29.47 -1.15 11.32
CA VAL A 518 -29.11 0.19 11.80
C VAL A 518 -27.95 0.13 12.81
N ASP A 519 -27.89 -0.90 13.64
CA ASP A 519 -26.82 -1.10 14.62
C ASP A 519 -25.47 -1.36 13.92
N GLU A 520 -25.47 -2.28 12.95
CA GLU A 520 -24.27 -2.58 12.15
C GLU A 520 -23.79 -1.35 11.35
N TYR A 521 -24.72 -0.54 10.81
CA TYR A 521 -24.38 0.71 10.16
C TYR A 521 -23.78 1.74 11.14
N THR A 522 -24.29 1.81 12.36
CA THR A 522 -23.75 2.70 13.41
C THR A 522 -22.32 2.32 13.78
N ARG A 523 -22.10 1.03 14.06
CA ARG A 523 -20.76 0.48 14.34
C ARG A 523 -19.77 0.71 13.20
N LEU A 524 -20.22 0.58 11.96
CA LEU A 524 -19.41 0.87 10.78
C LEU A 524 -18.94 2.33 10.76
N ILE A 525 -19.85 3.28 11.01
CA ILE A 525 -19.53 4.70 11.05
C ILE A 525 -18.57 5.01 12.20
N ASP A 526 -18.80 4.43 13.38
CA ASP A 526 -17.90 4.59 14.53
C ASP A 526 -16.48 4.08 14.23
N ALA A 527 -16.35 2.92 13.58
CA ALA A 527 -15.06 2.35 13.20
C ALA A 527 -14.32 3.23 12.16
N ILE A 528 -15.04 3.77 11.17
CA ILE A 528 -14.49 4.72 10.19
C ILE A 528 -13.99 6.00 10.88
N LEU A 529 -14.78 6.57 11.79
CA LEU A 529 -14.39 7.76 12.54
C LEU A 529 -13.21 7.49 13.48
N MET A 530 -13.15 6.33 14.13
CA MET A 530 -12.02 5.94 14.97
C MET A 530 -10.72 5.83 14.15
N LEU A 531 -10.78 5.22 12.96
CA LEU A 531 -9.66 5.17 12.03
C LEU A 531 -9.25 6.57 11.57
N TRP A 532 -10.20 7.43 11.26
CA TRP A 532 -9.93 8.82 10.90
C TRP A 532 -9.21 9.56 12.03
N GLU A 533 -9.67 9.43 13.27
CA GLU A 533 -9.08 10.14 14.41
C GLU A 533 -7.60 9.79 14.64
N VAL A 534 -7.21 8.53 14.45
CA VAL A 534 -5.81 8.09 14.54
C VAL A 534 -5.00 8.57 13.34
N ASN A 535 -5.59 8.58 12.14
CA ASN A 535 -4.85 8.77 10.88
C ASN A 535 -4.95 10.18 10.27
N LYS A 536 -5.79 11.06 10.81
CA LYS A 536 -6.11 12.37 10.21
C LYS A 536 -4.85 13.18 9.90
N GLY A 537 -4.79 13.64 8.67
CA GLY A 537 -3.66 14.37 8.12
C GLY A 537 -3.88 14.67 6.63
N PRO A 538 -3.04 15.54 6.02
CA PRO A 538 -3.23 15.94 4.62
C PRO A 538 -3.21 14.75 3.65
N GLU A 539 -2.35 13.77 3.88
CA GLU A 539 -2.23 12.56 3.05
C GLU A 539 -3.39 11.57 3.28
N ALA A 540 -3.95 11.54 4.49
CA ALA A 540 -5.07 10.69 4.85
C ALA A 540 -6.40 11.25 4.32
N TYR A 541 -6.48 12.57 4.12
CA TYR A 541 -7.69 13.25 3.68
C TYR A 541 -8.21 12.71 2.35
N SER A 542 -7.35 12.56 1.33
CA SER A 542 -7.75 12.02 0.02
C SER A 542 -8.22 10.57 0.09
N LYS A 543 -7.63 9.76 0.97
CA LYS A 543 -8.03 8.37 1.22
C LYS A 543 -9.38 8.29 1.95
N MET A 544 -9.62 9.18 2.90
CA MET A 544 -10.90 9.28 3.61
C MET A 544 -12.05 9.74 2.70
N LEU A 545 -11.77 10.55 1.67
CA LEU A 545 -12.79 10.85 0.64
C LEU A 545 -13.29 9.57 -0.05
N GLU A 546 -12.45 8.54 -0.22
CA GLU A 546 -12.89 7.25 -0.77
C GLU A 546 -13.93 6.56 0.13
N SER A 547 -13.87 6.74 1.45
CA SER A 547 -14.91 6.23 2.35
C SER A 547 -16.23 6.99 2.18
N VAL A 548 -16.17 8.32 1.99
CA VAL A 548 -17.37 9.13 1.72
C VAL A 548 -18.01 8.75 0.40
N ASP A 549 -17.20 8.59 -0.64
CA ASP A 549 -17.59 8.05 -1.95
C ASP A 549 -18.44 6.77 -1.79
N VAL A 550 -17.93 5.79 -1.03
CA VAL A 550 -18.61 4.51 -0.82
C VAL A 550 -19.92 4.68 -0.04
N LEU A 551 -19.94 5.55 0.97
CA LEU A 551 -21.13 5.82 1.79
C LEU A 551 -22.23 6.57 1.01
N LEU A 552 -21.88 7.37 0.00
CA LEU A 552 -22.83 8.05 -0.86
C LEU A 552 -23.49 7.11 -1.86
N ASP A 553 -22.73 6.14 -2.37
CA ASP A 553 -23.22 5.18 -3.35
C ASP A 553 -24.04 4.04 -2.71
N ALA A 554 -23.99 3.89 -1.39
CA ALA A 554 -24.69 2.86 -0.62
C ALA A 554 -26.03 3.33 -0.01
N PRO A 555 -26.95 2.40 0.32
CA PRO A 555 -28.15 2.72 1.08
C PRO A 555 -27.80 3.36 2.43
N CYS A 556 -28.50 4.44 2.80
CA CYS A 556 -28.27 5.15 4.06
C CYS A 556 -29.51 5.04 4.96
N PRO A 557 -29.50 4.18 6.00
CA PRO A 557 -30.65 4.00 6.88
C PRO A 557 -30.78 5.13 7.90
N VAL A 558 -29.68 5.82 8.23
CA VAL A 558 -29.62 6.90 9.21
C VAL A 558 -28.72 8.02 8.68
N GLU A 559 -29.35 9.01 8.06
CA GLU A 559 -28.65 10.12 7.41
C GLU A 559 -27.74 10.94 8.35
N PRO A 560 -28.11 11.25 9.60
CA PRO A 560 -27.23 11.97 10.52
C PRO A 560 -25.87 11.29 10.73
N LEU A 561 -25.78 9.96 10.71
CA LEU A 561 -24.52 9.24 10.89
C LEU A 561 -23.58 9.43 9.70
N ARG A 562 -24.11 9.36 8.46
CA ARG A 562 -23.31 9.68 7.26
C ARG A 562 -22.81 11.12 7.30
N ARG A 563 -23.63 12.06 7.76
CA ARG A 563 -23.24 13.47 7.91
C ARG A 563 -22.14 13.68 8.95
N GLN A 564 -22.07 12.86 10.01
CA GLN A 564 -20.97 12.94 10.99
C GLN A 564 -19.61 12.66 10.33
N VAL A 565 -19.54 11.68 9.43
CA VAL A 565 -18.31 11.40 8.66
C VAL A 565 -17.89 12.61 7.83
N TRP A 566 -18.85 13.25 7.14
CA TRP A 566 -18.59 14.47 6.39
C TRP A 566 -18.16 15.64 7.28
N GLN A 567 -18.83 15.84 8.42
CA GLN A 567 -18.49 16.90 9.38
C GLN A 567 -17.05 16.76 9.89
N ALA A 568 -16.59 15.54 10.19
CA ALA A 568 -15.22 15.28 10.61
C ALA A 568 -14.19 15.71 9.53
N LEU A 569 -14.49 15.46 8.25
CA LEU A 569 -13.67 15.90 7.13
C LEU A 569 -13.73 17.41 6.91
N GLN A 570 -14.91 18.01 7.02
CA GLN A 570 -15.12 19.44 6.88
C GLN A 570 -14.37 20.22 7.97
N ASP A 571 -14.43 19.76 9.21
CA ASP A 571 -13.72 20.34 10.35
C ASP A 571 -12.21 20.26 10.19
N PHE A 572 -11.70 19.18 9.59
CA PHE A 572 -10.30 19.06 9.25
C PHE A 572 -9.93 20.01 8.08
N ALA A 573 -10.71 19.99 7.00
CA ALA A 573 -10.47 20.79 5.81
C ALA A 573 -10.46 22.29 6.13
N SER A 574 -11.41 22.78 6.92
CA SER A 574 -11.47 24.19 7.34
C SER A 574 -10.22 24.66 8.08
N LYS A 575 -9.59 23.78 8.87
CA LYS A 575 -8.35 24.08 9.63
C LYS A 575 -7.07 23.87 8.83
N HIS A 576 -7.08 22.93 7.88
CA HIS A 576 -5.89 22.44 7.19
C HIS A 576 -5.92 22.63 5.67
N TRP A 577 -6.83 23.46 5.13
CA TRP A 577 -7.04 23.62 3.68
C TRP A 577 -5.75 23.95 2.91
N ARG A 578 -4.89 24.77 3.49
CA ARG A 578 -3.57 25.15 2.93
C ARG A 578 -2.62 23.96 2.75
N GLN A 579 -2.76 22.93 3.59
CA GLN A 579 -1.92 21.74 3.57
C GLN A 579 -2.42 20.71 2.54
N ILE A 580 -3.70 20.77 2.17
CA ILE A 580 -4.28 19.98 1.08
C ILE A 580 -3.91 20.68 -0.23
N LYS A 581 -2.79 20.32 -0.85
CA LYS A 581 -2.24 21.02 -2.02
C LYS A 581 -2.81 20.55 -3.35
N ASP A 582 -3.27 19.31 -3.41
CA ASP A 582 -3.74 18.70 -4.65
C ASP A 582 -5.04 19.37 -5.12
N PRO A 583 -5.04 20.05 -6.29
CA PRO A 583 -6.22 20.72 -6.81
C PRO A 583 -7.36 19.74 -7.11
N ALA A 584 -7.06 18.50 -7.52
CA ALA A 584 -8.08 17.48 -7.77
C ALA A 584 -8.79 17.08 -6.48
N VAL A 585 -8.05 16.88 -5.40
CA VAL A 585 -8.62 16.59 -4.08
C VAL A 585 -9.51 17.73 -3.60
N ARG A 586 -9.07 18.99 -3.77
CA ARG A 586 -9.90 20.16 -3.43
C ARG A 586 -11.21 20.21 -4.23
N GLN A 587 -11.15 20.00 -5.54
CA GLN A 587 -12.36 19.98 -6.37
C GLN A 587 -13.29 18.83 -5.99
N LEU A 588 -12.74 17.64 -5.71
CA LEU A 588 -13.53 16.51 -5.25
C LEU A 588 -14.22 16.80 -3.92
N THR A 589 -13.57 17.49 -2.98
CA THR A 589 -14.21 17.96 -1.75
C THR A 589 -15.42 18.84 -2.05
N PHE A 590 -15.33 19.79 -2.99
CA PHE A 590 -16.47 20.65 -3.34
C PHE A 590 -17.60 19.88 -4.02
N VAL A 591 -17.28 18.91 -4.88
CA VAL A 591 -18.29 18.05 -5.52
C VAL A 591 -19.04 17.21 -4.47
N LEU A 592 -18.31 16.54 -3.58
CA LEU A 592 -18.90 15.74 -2.49
C LEU A 592 -19.73 16.61 -1.54
N MET A 593 -19.23 17.79 -1.19
CA MET A 593 -19.95 18.76 -0.35
C MET A 593 -21.31 19.11 -0.95
N ARG A 594 -21.37 19.39 -2.26
CA ARG A 594 -22.62 19.75 -2.95
C ARG A 594 -23.64 18.61 -2.99
N GLU A 595 -23.17 17.37 -2.99
CA GLU A 595 -24.04 16.19 -2.97
C GLU A 595 -24.56 15.86 -1.57
N ILE A 596 -23.80 16.22 -0.53
CA ILE A 596 -24.15 15.96 0.88
C ILE A 596 -25.02 17.07 1.48
N LEU A 597 -24.74 18.34 1.14
CA LEU A 597 -25.49 19.48 1.69
C LEU A 597 -26.88 19.57 1.07
N GLU A 598 -27.88 19.83 1.92
CA GLU A 598 -29.24 20.13 1.44
C GLU A 598 -29.33 21.51 0.81
N VAL A 599 -30.35 21.69 -0.04
CA VAL A 599 -30.66 22.98 -0.65
C VAL A 599 -30.96 24.02 0.43
N GLY A 600 -30.08 25.02 0.55
CA GLY A 600 -30.22 26.12 1.52
C GLY A 600 -29.30 26.03 2.74
N GLU A 601 -28.54 24.94 2.91
CA GLU A 601 -27.48 24.89 3.91
C GLU A 601 -26.31 25.80 3.53
N SER A 602 -25.70 26.45 4.53
CA SER A 602 -24.55 27.32 4.31
C SER A 602 -23.35 26.49 3.86
N THR A 603 -22.78 26.80 2.69
CA THR A 603 -21.54 26.20 2.23
C THR A 603 -20.40 26.63 3.17
N PRO A 604 -19.68 25.70 3.80
CA PRO A 604 -18.51 25.99 4.59
C PRO A 604 -17.49 26.78 3.76
N ASP A 605 -16.96 27.86 4.33
CA ASP A 605 -15.88 28.61 3.70
C ASP A 605 -14.54 27.96 4.05
N PHE A 606 -13.96 27.22 3.10
CA PHE A 606 -12.61 26.68 3.24
C PHE A 606 -11.51 27.71 2.89
N THR A 607 -11.90 28.89 2.38
CA THR A 607 -11.01 29.89 1.76
C THR A 607 -10.69 31.08 2.65
N ASP A 608 -10.94 30.97 3.97
CA ASP A 608 -10.77 32.05 4.93
C ASP A 608 -9.29 32.38 5.18
N ASN A 609 -8.68 33.08 4.20
CA ASN A 609 -7.52 33.97 4.26
C ASN A 609 -7.10 34.36 2.84
N LYS A 610 -7.54 35.53 2.34
CA LYS A 610 -6.87 36.43 1.36
C LYS A 610 -6.11 35.85 0.15
N ASP A 611 -6.30 34.60 -0.25
CA ASP A 611 -5.70 34.06 -1.45
C ASP A 611 -6.76 34.05 -2.55
N SER A 612 -6.52 34.91 -3.54
CA SER A 612 -7.14 34.81 -4.85
C SER A 612 -7.04 33.37 -5.37
N ASN A 613 -8.00 32.98 -6.22
CA ASN A 613 -7.96 31.77 -7.05
C ASN A 613 -6.64 31.53 -7.83
N SER A 614 -5.63 32.40 -7.72
CA SER A 614 -4.35 32.38 -8.45
C SER A 614 -3.52 31.10 -8.25
N ASP A 615 -3.43 30.54 -7.05
CA ASP A 615 -2.55 29.38 -6.81
C ASP A 615 -3.17 28.07 -7.31
N THR A 616 -4.45 27.84 -7.03
CA THR A 616 -5.21 26.70 -7.59
C THR A 616 -5.36 26.85 -9.12
N ASP A 617 -5.62 28.06 -9.64
CA ASP A 617 -5.62 28.32 -11.08
C ASP A 617 -4.23 28.12 -11.69
N SER A 618 -3.13 28.45 -10.99
CA SER A 618 -1.77 28.27 -11.52
C SER A 618 -1.37 26.79 -11.61
N ALA A 619 -1.77 25.97 -10.62
CA ALA A 619 -1.57 24.53 -10.65
C ALA A 619 -2.44 23.86 -11.72
N ILE A 620 -3.71 24.27 -11.86
CA ILE A 620 -4.60 23.80 -12.93
C ILE A 620 -4.09 24.26 -14.32
N ARG A 621 -3.47 25.44 -14.44
CA ARG A 621 -2.83 25.92 -15.69
C ARG A 621 -1.57 25.14 -16.10
N SER A 622 -0.97 24.36 -15.20
CA SER A 622 0.17 23.48 -15.53
C SER A 622 -0.25 22.16 -16.17
N VAL A 623 -1.55 21.88 -16.17
CA VAL A 623 -2.15 20.67 -16.73
C VAL A 623 -2.29 20.81 -18.26
N PRO A 624 -2.03 19.76 -19.05
CA PRO A 624 -2.12 19.82 -20.51
C PRO A 624 -3.51 20.25 -21.01
N ASP A 625 -3.52 21.01 -22.11
CA ASP A 625 -4.75 21.44 -22.78
C ASP A 625 -5.44 20.25 -23.47
N LEU A 626 -6.63 19.90 -22.98
CA LEU A 626 -7.45 18.80 -23.51
C LEU A 626 -8.73 19.31 -24.18
N GLN A 627 -8.75 20.57 -24.65
CA GLN A 627 -9.92 21.12 -25.32
C GLN A 627 -10.36 20.26 -26.52
N GLY A 628 -11.64 19.89 -26.56
CA GLY A 628 -12.23 19.10 -27.64
C GLY A 628 -11.90 17.61 -27.59
N LYS A 629 -11.17 17.15 -26.57
CA LYS A 629 -10.87 15.73 -26.35
C LYS A 629 -12.04 15.02 -25.68
N LEU A 630 -12.19 13.74 -26.01
CA LEU A 630 -13.14 12.83 -25.37
C LEU A 630 -12.41 11.87 -24.43
N LEU A 631 -12.68 11.97 -23.13
CA LEU A 631 -12.34 10.95 -22.15
C LEU A 631 -13.53 10.01 -21.96
N ALA A 632 -13.27 8.72 -21.94
CA ALA A 632 -14.24 7.74 -21.50
C ALA A 632 -13.81 7.06 -20.19
N ILE A 633 -14.75 6.91 -19.27
CA ILE A 633 -14.55 6.28 -17.95
C ILE A 633 -15.47 5.06 -17.86
N TYR A 634 -14.87 3.88 -17.75
CA TYR A 634 -15.59 2.63 -17.51
C TYR A 634 -15.43 2.19 -16.04
N THR A 635 -16.55 2.00 -15.33
CA THR A 635 -16.60 1.44 -13.97
C THR A 635 -18.02 1.00 -13.61
N LEU A 636 -18.17 -0.05 -12.82
CA LEU A 636 -19.44 -0.46 -12.20
C LEU A 636 -19.83 0.42 -11.00
N THR A 637 -18.95 1.32 -10.56
CA THR A 637 -19.22 2.28 -9.49
C THR A 637 -19.67 3.61 -10.11
N GLU A 638 -20.94 3.69 -10.51
CA GLU A 638 -21.47 4.83 -11.27
C GLU A 638 -21.31 6.18 -10.57
N GLY A 639 -21.50 6.24 -9.24
CA GLY A 639 -21.37 7.47 -8.48
C GLY A 639 -19.94 8.02 -8.50
N ALA A 640 -18.96 7.14 -8.29
CA ALA A 640 -17.55 7.47 -8.49
C ALA A 640 -17.25 8.01 -9.91
N ALA A 641 -17.84 7.41 -10.96
CA ALA A 641 -17.67 7.86 -12.34
C ALA A 641 -18.23 9.28 -12.55
N ARG A 642 -19.45 9.54 -12.03
CA ARG A 642 -20.10 10.86 -12.12
C ARG A 642 -19.27 11.93 -11.41
N ARG A 643 -18.82 11.67 -10.19
CA ARG A 643 -18.00 12.62 -9.41
C ARG A 643 -16.64 12.86 -10.06
N ALA A 644 -16.02 11.81 -10.63
CA ALA A 644 -14.79 11.96 -11.40
C ALA A 644 -14.98 12.81 -12.66
N ARG A 645 -16.04 12.58 -13.45
CA ARG A 645 -16.40 13.46 -14.58
C ARG A 645 -16.51 14.90 -14.12
N ASP A 646 -17.31 15.15 -13.09
CA ASP A 646 -17.64 16.52 -12.67
C ASP A 646 -16.36 17.27 -12.24
N VAL A 647 -15.42 16.60 -11.57
CA VAL A 647 -14.10 17.17 -11.25
C VAL A 647 -13.23 17.37 -12.50
N LEU A 648 -13.16 16.38 -13.39
CA LEU A 648 -12.29 16.44 -14.56
C LEU A 648 -12.73 17.49 -15.59
N GLU A 649 -14.03 17.68 -15.80
CA GLU A 649 -14.55 18.74 -16.68
C GLU A 649 -14.30 20.15 -16.11
N ILE A 650 -14.18 20.29 -14.77
CA ILE A 650 -13.78 21.54 -14.12
C ILE A 650 -12.28 21.80 -14.30
N ILE A 651 -11.44 20.78 -14.10
CA ILE A 651 -9.98 20.90 -14.20
C ILE A 651 -9.55 21.13 -15.67
N PHE A 652 -10.10 20.34 -16.60
CA PHE A 652 -9.75 20.36 -18.01
C PHE A 652 -10.86 21.04 -18.83
N LYS A 653 -10.75 22.37 -18.99
CA LYS A 653 -11.76 23.13 -19.74
C LYS A 653 -11.91 22.61 -21.17
N GLY A 654 -13.13 22.19 -21.53
CA GLY A 654 -13.45 21.69 -22.87
C GLY A 654 -13.14 20.22 -23.10
N LEU A 655 -12.68 19.48 -22.08
CA LEU A 655 -12.71 18.01 -22.07
C LEU A 655 -14.17 17.55 -21.98
N LYS A 656 -14.57 16.62 -22.82
CA LYS A 656 -15.85 15.91 -22.70
C LYS A 656 -15.61 14.57 -22.02
N VAL A 657 -16.38 14.24 -20.99
CA VAL A 657 -16.27 12.92 -20.34
C VAL A 657 -17.55 12.11 -20.52
N GLU A 658 -17.41 10.90 -21.06
CA GLU A 658 -18.50 9.92 -21.19
C GLU A 658 -18.26 8.74 -20.23
N ILE A 659 -19.31 8.34 -19.51
CA ILE A 659 -19.25 7.23 -18.53
C ILE A 659 -19.94 5.99 -19.08
N ASN A 660 -19.42 4.80 -18.76
CA ASN A 660 -20.05 3.52 -19.08
C ASN A 660 -19.94 2.54 -17.90
N SER A 661 -21.01 1.79 -17.66
CA SER A 661 -21.12 0.82 -16.55
C SER A 661 -21.73 -0.50 -17.02
N ASP A 662 -21.58 -0.83 -18.30
CA ASP A 662 -22.15 -2.05 -18.87
C ASP A 662 -21.48 -3.31 -18.30
N HIS A 663 -22.26 -4.31 -17.91
CA HIS A 663 -21.74 -5.55 -17.33
C HIS A 663 -21.05 -6.49 -18.35
N SER A 664 -21.16 -6.19 -19.64
CA SER A 664 -20.66 -7.04 -20.74
C SER A 664 -20.25 -6.20 -21.96
N SER A 665 -19.76 -6.87 -23.00
CA SER A 665 -19.40 -6.26 -24.28
C SER A 665 -20.63 -5.73 -25.03
N THR A 666 -21.01 -4.48 -24.79
CA THR A 666 -22.10 -3.83 -25.53
C THR A 666 -21.57 -3.06 -26.75
N PRO A 667 -22.41 -2.79 -27.76
CA PRO A 667 -22.05 -1.90 -28.87
C PRO A 667 -21.64 -0.50 -28.40
N ALA A 668 -22.24 0.00 -27.32
CA ALA A 668 -21.91 1.30 -26.74
C ALA A 668 -20.49 1.31 -26.15
N LEU A 669 -20.16 0.31 -25.32
CA LEU A 669 -18.80 0.15 -24.78
C LEU A 669 -17.77 -0.02 -25.89
N CYS A 670 -18.05 -0.87 -26.88
CA CYS A 670 -17.15 -1.07 -28.03
C CYS A 670 -16.98 0.18 -28.88
N HIS A 671 -18.03 0.98 -29.06
CA HIS A 671 -17.95 2.25 -29.79
C HIS A 671 -17.08 3.25 -29.02
N LEU A 672 -17.37 3.42 -27.73
CA LEU A 672 -16.62 4.31 -26.84
C LEU A 672 -15.15 3.89 -26.74
N ALA A 673 -14.90 2.58 -26.71
CA ALA A 673 -13.59 1.93 -26.79
C ALA A 673 -12.79 2.31 -28.04
N LYS A 674 -13.46 2.67 -29.14
CA LYS A 674 -12.82 3.02 -30.42
C LYS A 674 -12.70 4.53 -30.65
N THR A 675 -13.63 5.32 -30.11
CA THR A 675 -13.77 6.74 -30.47
C THR A 675 -13.18 7.72 -29.46
N ALA A 676 -13.07 7.36 -28.19
CA ALA A 676 -12.50 8.26 -27.18
C ALA A 676 -11.00 8.51 -27.41
N ASP A 677 -10.51 9.72 -27.12
CA ASP A 677 -9.08 10.06 -27.15
C ASP A 677 -8.35 9.44 -25.95
N TYR A 678 -9.01 9.36 -24.80
CA TYR A 678 -8.50 8.76 -23.58
C TYR A 678 -9.49 7.75 -23.02
N PHE A 679 -8.98 6.72 -22.36
CA PHE A 679 -9.83 5.72 -21.73
C PHE A 679 -9.32 5.31 -20.36
N VAL A 680 -10.18 5.45 -19.37
CA VAL A 680 -9.98 4.97 -18.01
C VAL A 680 -10.84 3.72 -17.82
N PHE A 681 -10.22 2.61 -17.40
CA PHE A 681 -10.92 1.36 -17.12
C PHE A 681 -10.66 0.94 -15.66
N SER A 682 -11.66 1.06 -14.78
CA SER A 682 -11.56 0.65 -13.38
C SER A 682 -11.70 -0.87 -13.25
N SER A 683 -10.58 -1.61 -13.40
CA SER A 683 -10.55 -3.09 -13.41
C SER A 683 -11.15 -3.71 -12.14
N ARG A 684 -10.92 -3.10 -10.98
CA ARG A 684 -11.46 -3.54 -9.68
C ARG A 684 -12.97 -3.39 -9.52
N SER A 685 -13.58 -2.57 -10.36
CA SER A 685 -15.03 -2.39 -10.46
C SER A 685 -15.47 -2.75 -11.88
N SER A 686 -15.07 -3.93 -12.37
CA SER A 686 -15.42 -4.40 -13.72
C SER A 686 -15.83 -5.87 -13.72
N LYS A 687 -16.52 -6.29 -14.78
CA LYS A 687 -16.64 -7.71 -15.13
C LYS A 687 -15.59 -8.06 -16.18
N HIS A 688 -15.02 -9.26 -16.10
CA HIS A 688 -14.08 -9.76 -17.11
C HIS A 688 -14.63 -9.68 -18.54
N GLN A 689 -15.95 -9.82 -18.71
CA GLN A 689 -16.63 -9.75 -20.01
C GLN A 689 -16.59 -8.35 -20.65
N ALA A 690 -16.34 -7.28 -19.89
CA ALA A 690 -16.19 -5.92 -20.39
C ALA A 690 -14.71 -5.53 -20.61
N PHE A 691 -13.77 -6.21 -19.94
CA PHE A 691 -12.34 -5.92 -20.04
C PHE A 691 -11.76 -6.27 -21.42
N TYR A 692 -11.94 -7.52 -21.86
CA TYR A 692 -11.35 -8.01 -23.10
C TYR A 692 -11.78 -7.23 -24.37
N PRO A 693 -13.06 -6.87 -24.56
CA PRO A 693 -13.49 -6.04 -25.69
C PRO A 693 -12.80 -4.68 -25.79
N VAL A 694 -12.35 -4.11 -24.66
CA VAL A 694 -11.68 -2.80 -24.64
C VAL A 694 -10.20 -2.95 -24.98
N ILE A 695 -9.51 -3.94 -24.41
CA ILE A 695 -8.07 -4.15 -24.68
C ILE A 695 -7.80 -4.67 -26.10
N SER A 696 -8.79 -5.28 -26.76
CA SER A 696 -8.65 -5.72 -28.16
C SER A 696 -8.55 -4.56 -29.15
N VAL A 697 -9.10 -3.39 -28.80
CA VAL A 697 -9.15 -2.22 -29.67
C VAL A 697 -8.24 -1.08 -29.19
N ARG A 698 -7.81 -1.10 -27.92
CA ARG A 698 -6.92 -0.09 -27.33
C ARG A 698 -5.74 -0.66 -26.57
N LYS A 699 -4.60 0.03 -26.72
CA LYS A 699 -3.33 -0.30 -26.05
C LYS A 699 -2.96 0.70 -24.95
N ASP A 700 -3.65 1.82 -24.88
CA ASP A 700 -3.23 3.02 -24.14
C ASP A 700 -4.22 3.39 -23.02
N ILE A 701 -4.76 2.36 -22.37
CA ILE A 701 -5.75 2.42 -21.29
C ILE A 701 -5.10 2.84 -19.97
N ILE A 702 -5.79 3.69 -19.22
CA ILE A 702 -5.41 4.15 -17.88
C ILE A 702 -6.19 3.31 -16.86
N TYR A 703 -5.50 2.76 -15.86
CA TYR A 703 -6.08 1.85 -14.87
C TYR A 703 -6.07 2.44 -13.45
N PRO A 704 -7.23 2.89 -12.93
CA PRO A 704 -7.38 3.30 -11.54
C PRO A 704 -7.02 2.17 -10.57
N HIS A 705 -6.17 2.49 -9.60
CA HIS A 705 -5.78 1.54 -8.56
C HIS A 705 -6.85 1.33 -7.47
N GLY A 706 -7.73 2.32 -7.28
CA GLY A 706 -8.91 2.28 -6.39
C GLY A 706 -10.23 2.30 -7.17
N LYS A 707 -11.34 2.11 -6.44
CA LYS A 707 -12.70 2.09 -7.00
C LYS A 707 -13.42 3.45 -6.96
N GLY A 708 -12.94 4.38 -6.14
CA GLY A 708 -13.54 5.71 -5.93
C GLY A 708 -13.12 6.76 -6.94
N ALA A 709 -13.79 7.92 -6.91
CA ALA A 709 -13.55 9.04 -7.81
C ALA A 709 -12.12 9.59 -7.70
N SER A 710 -11.59 9.67 -6.46
CA SER A 710 -10.21 10.12 -6.18
C SER A 710 -9.17 9.36 -7.01
N SER A 711 -9.26 8.02 -7.06
CA SER A 711 -8.33 7.21 -7.84
C SER A 711 -8.50 7.38 -9.34
N ILE A 712 -9.74 7.50 -9.84
CA ILE A 712 -10.02 7.75 -11.26
C ILE A 712 -9.37 9.07 -11.70
N ILE A 713 -9.56 10.12 -10.90
CA ILE A 713 -9.04 11.46 -11.20
C ILE A 713 -7.51 11.46 -11.19
N ARG A 714 -6.90 10.89 -10.14
CA ARG A 714 -5.43 10.82 -10.00
C ARG A 714 -4.78 10.11 -11.18
N GLU A 715 -5.21 8.89 -11.49
CA GLU A 715 -4.58 8.10 -12.56
C GLU A 715 -4.78 8.74 -13.94
N PHE A 716 -5.91 9.41 -14.17
CA PHE A 716 -6.08 10.17 -15.40
C PHE A 716 -5.11 11.35 -15.50
N ILE A 717 -4.99 12.17 -14.46
CA ILE A 717 -4.07 13.32 -14.44
C ILE A 717 -2.63 12.86 -14.64
N GLU A 718 -2.20 11.81 -13.95
CA GLU A 718 -0.87 11.23 -14.12
C GLU A 718 -0.67 10.63 -15.52
N GLY A 719 -1.65 9.88 -16.01
CA GLY A 719 -1.59 9.22 -17.32
C GLY A 719 -1.45 10.20 -18.48
N VAL A 720 -2.14 11.34 -18.42
CA VAL A 720 -2.02 12.40 -19.43
C VAL A 720 -0.67 13.13 -19.31
N GLY A 721 -0.15 13.30 -18.09
CA GLY A 721 1.19 13.85 -17.86
C GLY A 721 2.31 12.99 -18.46
N ARG A 722 2.17 11.66 -18.43
CA ARG A 722 3.14 10.70 -19.03
C ARG A 722 3.08 10.64 -20.55
N LYS A 723 1.91 10.90 -21.17
CA LYS A 723 1.73 10.89 -22.64
C LYS A 723 2.16 12.18 -23.34
N SER A 724 2.48 13.25 -22.60
CA SER A 724 2.95 14.52 -23.19
C SER A 724 4.47 14.53 -23.41
N ILE A 725 4.97 13.72 -24.35
CA ILE A 725 6.29 13.87 -25.00
C ILE A 725 6.16 13.57 -26.49
#